data_AF-A0A6P9ADJ9-F1
#
_entry.id   AF-A0A6P9ADJ9-F1
#
_cell.length_a   1.000
_cell.length_b   1.000
_cell.length_c   1.000
_cell.angle_alpha   90.00
_cell.angle_beta   90.00
_cell.angle_gamma   90.00
#
_symmetry.space_group_name_H-M   'P 1'
#
loop_
_entity.id
_entity.type
_entity.pdbx_description
1 polymer ?
#
loop_
_entity_poly.entity_id
_entity_poly.type
_entity_poly.pdbx_seq_one_letter_code
_entity_poly.pdbx_strand_id
1 'polypeptide(L)'
;MSSNDYQMRGSSMLIIGVLVGILHYYHVKSLYENDRHFSHLSSIEREMCFRSEMGLYYSFYKRIVTSHSFKDGLYKLTHDNLTEYPDTINALHKFNIYPEAMIGGLWRIYHLGVKTFGLNGKQCYMIHRGEGLPPVESCEGFGEPILFYLEVVWMFAGITAFVLYYFGSHLSGSQIGGCLTILSFFINHTESTRVQWTPPLRESFAYPFILLHCALISSILQDSRKTMPRPSFWKGLMSLFSSFVSLLFWQFSQFILTCEIAILIAIYAFGFIKRHCLSQILAWISAGFLLALVGLGGNSLLCFSFLSAILTSAWVLLICDGSVNSLGFAWTSVLKIISIIAFAIVLKLVFPSTGNDSHIVKIFLSKIFPHSDNFHTLMYTCAPEFQRLPWSYGVGLMKSLLLPLVLIALLLVFWNPTFHILAVLRKKLLFPRYQNALQLNDVVKLVEPAIVFNTCLLIAFFVLSMMAMRLKLFLTPQMCVLVSLIASKESVNSIQILREKKSLEYLTLLIIFCAIYLSGIDNIKRQRSIEGEYSNYPLEELLTWVQMKTKSSDVFAGPMPVMASILLSTGRPIVNHPYYEDEAMRNRTLLVYSLFSRKTPSEAFESIKRLGANFAVLEANKCFDHMQPRKGCKMTDLWDIEDPMNTKRPPLCPTLFSNDASPFERVFFNAEYVVLKVGLR
;
A
#
# COMPACT_ATOMS: atom_id res chain seq x y z
N MET A 1 -31.27 13.62 23.43
CA MET A 1 -31.34 13.45 21.96
C MET A 1 -32.26 12.29 21.67
N SER A 2 -33.29 12.52 20.85
CA SER A 2 -34.30 11.50 20.54
C SER A 2 -33.73 10.43 19.61
N SER A 3 -34.34 9.24 19.54
CA SER A 3 -33.95 8.18 18.60
C SER A 3 -33.95 8.67 17.13
N ASN A 4 -34.84 9.62 16.80
CA ASN A 4 -34.94 10.22 15.46
C ASN A 4 -33.72 11.09 15.11
N ASP A 5 -33.13 11.79 16.09
CA ASP A 5 -31.94 12.63 15.86
C ASP A 5 -30.71 11.78 15.49
N TYR A 6 -30.57 10.60 16.09
CA TYR A 6 -29.49 9.66 15.77
C TYR A 6 -29.64 9.07 14.36
N GLN A 7 -30.87 8.75 13.96
CA GLN A 7 -31.16 8.16 12.65
C GLN A 7 -31.00 9.20 11.51
N MET A 8 -31.44 10.44 11.73
CA MET A 8 -31.22 11.57 10.81
C MET A 8 -29.73 11.89 10.64
N ARG A 9 -28.96 11.86 11.75
CA ARG A 9 -27.52 12.11 11.73
C ARG A 9 -26.73 11.01 11.02
N GLY A 10 -27.13 9.75 11.19
CA GLY A 10 -26.56 8.62 10.44
C GLY A 10 -26.83 8.71 8.94
N SER A 11 -28.06 9.04 8.56
CA SER A 11 -28.46 9.15 7.14
C SER A 11 -27.73 10.29 6.42
N SER A 12 -27.61 11.46 7.07
CA SER A 12 -26.84 12.59 6.51
C SER A 12 -25.35 12.30 6.38
N MET A 13 -24.73 11.58 7.33
CA MET A 13 -23.34 11.13 7.20
C MET A 13 -23.13 10.23 5.98
N LEU A 14 -24.05 9.30 5.72
CA LEU A 14 -23.96 8.42 4.55
C LEU A 14 -24.05 9.21 3.24
N ILE A 15 -24.98 10.16 3.14
CA ILE A 15 -25.15 11.00 1.94
C ILE A 15 -23.88 11.84 1.68
N ILE A 16 -23.36 12.53 2.69
CA ILE A 16 -22.14 13.34 2.54
C ILE A 16 -20.95 12.45 2.19
N GLY A 17 -20.81 11.29 2.83
CA GLY A 17 -19.77 10.33 2.51
C GLY A 17 -19.82 9.88 1.06
N VAL A 18 -21.01 9.55 0.53
CA VAL A 18 -21.18 9.13 -0.87
C VAL A 18 -20.80 10.26 -1.83
N LEU A 19 -21.24 11.49 -1.55
CA LEU A 19 -20.87 12.67 -2.35
C LEU A 19 -19.35 12.88 -2.38
N VAL A 20 -18.69 12.78 -1.22
CA VAL A 20 -17.22 12.85 -1.13
C VAL A 20 -16.55 11.74 -1.92
N GLY A 21 -17.07 10.52 -1.86
CA GLY A 21 -16.56 9.39 -2.64
C GLY A 21 -16.65 9.63 -4.15
N ILE A 22 -17.78 10.15 -4.63
CA ILE A 22 -18.00 10.52 -6.03
C ILE A 22 -17.04 11.65 -6.45
N LEU A 23 -16.86 12.67 -5.60
CA LEU A 23 -15.91 13.76 -5.86
C LEU A 23 -14.47 13.25 -6.00
N HIS A 24 -14.05 12.32 -5.13
CA HIS A 24 -12.71 11.76 -5.21
C HIS A 24 -12.52 10.86 -6.44
N TYR A 25 -13.54 10.06 -6.80
CA TYR A 25 -13.55 9.27 -8.04
C TYR A 25 -13.30 10.16 -9.27
N TYR A 26 -14.07 11.25 -9.43
CA TYR A 26 -13.87 12.17 -10.56
C TYR A 26 -12.56 12.93 -10.49
N HIS A 27 -12.11 13.29 -9.28
CA HIS A 27 -10.85 13.99 -9.08
C HIS A 27 -9.67 13.15 -9.57
N VAL A 28 -9.56 11.89 -9.14
CA VAL A 28 -8.46 11.00 -9.52
C VAL A 28 -8.52 10.68 -11.02
N LYS A 29 -9.72 10.40 -11.56
CA LYS A 29 -9.91 10.16 -12.99
C LYS A 29 -9.42 11.34 -13.83
N SER A 30 -9.78 12.57 -13.44
CA SER A 30 -9.32 13.79 -14.10
C SER A 30 -7.81 13.99 -13.99
N LEU A 31 -7.20 13.69 -12.84
CA LEU A 31 -5.75 13.81 -12.69
C LEU A 31 -4.99 12.81 -13.56
N TYR A 32 -5.49 11.58 -13.67
CA TYR A 32 -4.89 10.58 -14.56
C TYR A 32 -5.00 10.97 -16.03
N GLU A 33 -6.17 11.48 -16.45
CA GLU A 33 -6.39 11.93 -17.82
C GLU A 33 -5.50 13.13 -18.16
N ASN A 34 -5.39 14.10 -17.26
CA ASN A 34 -4.56 15.28 -17.45
C ASN A 34 -3.05 14.97 -17.52
N ASP A 35 -2.56 13.96 -16.77
CA ASP A 35 -1.14 13.56 -16.76
C ASP A 35 -0.71 12.78 -18.02
N ARG A 36 -1.62 11.98 -18.59
CA ARG A 36 -1.28 11.00 -19.63
C ARG A 36 -1.91 11.25 -20.98
N HIS A 37 -2.99 12.02 -21.02
CA HIS A 37 -3.89 12.12 -22.16
C HIS A 37 -4.38 10.73 -22.62
N PHE A 38 -4.78 9.91 -21.64
CA PHE A 38 -4.95 8.47 -21.79
C PHE A 38 -6.04 8.06 -22.79
N SER A 39 -7.10 8.87 -22.89
CA SER A 39 -8.19 8.70 -23.86
C SER A 39 -7.68 8.73 -25.32
N HIS A 40 -6.68 9.55 -25.62
CA HIS A 40 -6.11 9.71 -26.96
C HIS A 40 -5.08 8.65 -27.34
N LEU A 41 -4.62 7.84 -26.38
CA LEU A 41 -3.63 6.80 -26.62
C LEU A 41 -4.25 5.57 -27.28
N SER A 42 -3.48 4.94 -28.16
CA SER A 42 -3.80 3.62 -28.72
C SER A 42 -3.77 2.51 -27.67
N SER A 43 -4.32 1.35 -28.02
CA SER A 43 -4.34 0.19 -27.12
C SER A 43 -2.95 -0.21 -26.63
N ILE A 44 -1.92 -0.19 -27.50
CA ILE A 44 -0.55 -0.54 -27.10
C ILE A 44 0.09 0.57 -26.25
N GLU A 45 -0.13 1.84 -26.56
CA GLU A 45 0.38 2.97 -25.78
C GLU A 45 -0.21 3.00 -24.37
N ARG A 46 -1.50 2.68 -24.23
CA ARG A 46 -2.15 2.52 -22.93
C ARG A 46 -1.52 1.39 -22.11
N GLU A 47 -1.17 0.27 -22.74
CA GLU A 47 -0.47 -0.82 -22.07
C GLU A 47 0.97 -0.45 -21.67
N MET A 48 1.68 0.32 -22.51
CA MET A 48 3.02 0.82 -22.20
C MET A 48 3.05 1.79 -21.01
N CYS A 49 1.94 2.48 -20.72
CA CYS A 49 1.81 3.29 -19.51
C CYS A 49 1.95 2.46 -18.23
N PHE A 50 1.57 1.17 -18.26
CA PHE A 50 1.70 0.26 -17.13
C PHE A 50 3.07 -0.42 -17.12
N ARG A 51 4.04 0.23 -16.48
CA ARG A 51 5.39 -0.31 -16.26
C ARG A 51 5.50 -1.12 -14.96
N SER A 52 6.45 -2.04 -14.91
CA SER A 52 6.78 -2.82 -13.71
C SER A 52 5.56 -3.56 -13.14
N GLU A 53 5.33 -3.52 -11.83
CA GLU A 53 4.23 -4.19 -11.12
C GLU A 53 2.86 -3.92 -11.78
N MET A 54 2.64 -2.69 -12.28
CA MET A 54 1.39 -2.32 -12.93
C MET A 54 1.10 -3.18 -14.17
N GLY A 55 2.12 -3.32 -15.03
CA GLY A 55 2.01 -4.09 -16.26
C GLY A 55 1.85 -5.57 -15.97
N LEU A 56 2.58 -6.08 -14.98
CA LEU A 56 2.46 -7.47 -14.52
C LEU A 56 1.03 -7.78 -14.07
N TYR A 57 0.47 -6.96 -13.20
CA TYR A 57 -0.87 -7.16 -12.67
C TYR A 57 -1.96 -7.04 -13.73
N TYR A 58 -1.90 -5.99 -14.55
CA TYR A 58 -2.86 -5.82 -15.64
C TYR A 58 -2.79 -6.97 -16.67
N SER A 59 -1.61 -7.60 -16.86
CA SER A 59 -1.46 -8.75 -17.75
C SER A 59 -2.33 -9.94 -17.35
N PHE A 60 -2.54 -10.18 -16.04
CA PHE A 60 -3.41 -11.25 -15.55
C PHE A 60 -4.88 -10.97 -15.82
N TYR A 61 -5.32 -9.74 -15.60
CA TYR A 61 -6.65 -9.29 -15.99
C TYR A 61 -6.85 -9.43 -17.51
N LYS A 62 -5.89 -8.96 -18.31
CA LYS A 62 -5.90 -9.07 -19.78
C LYS A 62 -6.05 -10.53 -20.22
N ARG A 63 -5.36 -11.46 -19.55
CA ARG A 63 -5.46 -12.91 -19.84
C ARG A 63 -6.85 -13.47 -19.55
N ILE A 64 -7.50 -13.02 -18.48
CA ILE A 64 -8.88 -13.42 -18.18
C ILE A 64 -9.84 -12.88 -19.21
N VAL A 65 -9.75 -11.62 -19.63
CA VAL A 65 -10.72 -11.02 -20.57
C VAL A 65 -10.54 -11.52 -22.01
N THR A 66 -9.31 -11.86 -22.42
CA THR A 66 -9.01 -12.38 -23.77
C THR A 66 -9.25 -13.89 -23.94
N SER A 67 -9.39 -14.65 -22.85
CA SER A 67 -9.65 -16.09 -22.90
C SER A 67 -11.01 -16.45 -23.53
N HIS A 68 -11.27 -17.74 -23.82
CA HIS A 68 -12.57 -18.13 -24.38
C HIS A 68 -13.69 -18.08 -23.33
N SER A 69 -13.38 -18.46 -22.09
CA SER A 69 -14.30 -18.45 -20.95
C SER A 69 -13.62 -17.97 -19.68
N PHE A 70 -14.41 -17.61 -18.67
CA PHE A 70 -13.87 -17.25 -17.35
C PHE A 70 -13.11 -18.44 -16.71
N LYS A 71 -13.62 -19.66 -16.87
CA LYS A 71 -12.98 -20.88 -16.34
C LYS A 71 -11.63 -21.15 -17.02
N ASP A 72 -11.57 -20.96 -18.34
CA ASP A 72 -10.31 -21.07 -19.11
C ASP A 72 -9.29 -19.99 -18.67
N GLY A 73 -9.75 -18.75 -18.49
CA GLY A 73 -8.91 -17.67 -17.96
C GLY A 73 -8.36 -17.99 -16.57
N LEU A 74 -9.21 -18.49 -15.66
CA LEU A 74 -8.79 -18.88 -14.31
C LEU A 74 -7.81 -20.07 -14.34
N TYR A 75 -8.06 -21.06 -15.21
CA TYR A 75 -7.15 -22.18 -15.41
C TYR A 75 -5.76 -21.70 -15.85
N LYS A 76 -5.69 -20.78 -16.83
CA LYS A 76 -4.44 -20.17 -17.31
C LYS A 76 -3.70 -19.31 -16.27
N LEU A 77 -4.39 -18.83 -15.23
CA LEU A 77 -3.75 -18.14 -14.10
C LEU A 77 -3.26 -19.11 -13.03
N THR A 78 -4.00 -20.18 -12.77
CA THR A 78 -3.62 -21.20 -11.79
C THR A 78 -2.51 -22.13 -12.28
N HIS A 79 -2.36 -22.27 -13.61
CA HIS A 79 -1.31 -23.05 -14.29
C HIS A 79 -0.51 -22.12 -15.22
N ASP A 80 0.03 -21.04 -14.66
CA ASP A 80 0.76 -20.04 -15.43
C ASP A 80 2.20 -20.49 -15.69
N ASN A 81 2.54 -20.65 -16.97
CA ASN A 81 3.88 -21.01 -17.45
C ASN A 81 4.60 -19.84 -18.15
N LEU A 82 3.98 -18.66 -18.19
CA LEU A 82 4.51 -17.49 -18.90
C LEU A 82 5.28 -16.55 -17.98
N THR A 83 4.85 -16.39 -16.73
CA THR A 83 5.42 -15.37 -15.83
C THR A 83 6.75 -15.80 -15.18
N GLU A 84 6.94 -17.10 -14.92
CA GLU A 84 8.14 -17.66 -14.28
C GLU A 84 8.77 -18.81 -15.09
N TYR A 85 8.82 -18.69 -16.42
CA TYR A 85 9.28 -19.76 -17.31
C TYR A 85 10.66 -20.32 -16.89
N PRO A 86 10.89 -21.65 -16.80
CA PRO A 86 10.03 -22.74 -17.27
C PRO A 86 9.02 -23.24 -16.23
N ASP A 87 8.99 -22.65 -15.04
CA ASP A 87 8.19 -23.13 -13.93
C ASP A 87 6.70 -22.82 -14.16
N THR A 88 5.84 -23.76 -13.76
CA THR A 88 4.39 -23.57 -13.76
C THR A 88 3.93 -23.17 -12.36
N ILE A 89 3.36 -21.98 -12.22
CA ILE A 89 2.95 -21.42 -10.94
C ILE A 89 1.45 -21.15 -10.87
N ASN A 90 0.93 -21.15 -9.65
CA ASN A 90 -0.39 -20.62 -9.38
C ASN A 90 -0.29 -19.11 -9.06
N ALA A 91 -0.45 -18.29 -10.11
CA ALA A 91 -0.34 -16.85 -10.02
C ALA A 91 -1.38 -16.24 -9.07
N LEU A 92 -2.57 -16.85 -8.95
CA LEU A 92 -3.67 -16.36 -8.12
C LEU A 92 -3.28 -16.26 -6.65
N HIS A 93 -2.73 -17.34 -6.10
CA HIS A 93 -2.31 -17.40 -4.70
C HIS A 93 -0.97 -16.71 -4.44
N LYS A 94 -0.02 -16.79 -5.40
CA LYS A 94 1.33 -16.24 -5.23
C LYS A 94 1.34 -14.71 -5.24
N PHE A 95 0.57 -14.08 -6.13
CA PHE A 95 0.60 -12.63 -6.34
C PHE A 95 -0.61 -11.86 -5.77
N ASN A 96 -1.53 -12.53 -5.07
CA ASN A 96 -2.76 -11.94 -4.55
C ASN A 96 -3.59 -11.21 -5.64
N ILE A 97 -3.72 -11.84 -6.82
CA ILE A 97 -4.41 -11.26 -8.01
C ILE A 97 -5.92 -11.57 -8.04
N TYR A 98 -6.53 -11.70 -6.86
CA TYR A 98 -7.99 -11.81 -6.72
C TYR A 98 -8.73 -10.58 -7.27
N PRO A 99 -8.25 -9.33 -7.07
CA PRO A 99 -8.88 -8.16 -7.68
C PRO A 99 -9.00 -8.31 -9.22
N GLU A 100 -7.95 -8.72 -9.90
CA GLU A 100 -7.92 -8.89 -11.36
C GLU A 100 -8.86 -10.02 -11.81
N ALA A 101 -8.87 -11.13 -11.06
CA ALA A 101 -9.80 -12.23 -11.29
C ALA A 101 -11.26 -11.77 -11.19
N MET A 102 -11.60 -11.03 -10.13
CA MET A 102 -12.93 -10.50 -9.91
C MET A 102 -13.32 -9.47 -10.97
N ILE A 103 -12.45 -8.50 -11.27
CA ILE A 103 -12.69 -7.45 -12.28
C ILE A 103 -12.83 -8.07 -13.67
N GLY A 104 -12.01 -9.06 -14.02
CA GLY A 104 -12.12 -9.81 -15.27
C GLY A 104 -13.44 -10.55 -15.41
N GLY A 105 -13.93 -11.14 -14.31
CA GLY A 105 -15.27 -11.73 -14.25
C GLY A 105 -16.39 -10.70 -14.45
N LEU A 106 -16.31 -9.55 -13.76
CA LEU A 106 -17.27 -8.45 -13.89
C LEU A 106 -17.31 -7.88 -15.31
N TRP A 107 -16.16 -7.69 -15.94
CA TRP A 107 -16.08 -7.22 -17.33
C TRP A 107 -16.74 -8.20 -18.30
N ARG A 108 -16.54 -9.52 -18.11
CA ARG A 108 -17.19 -10.53 -18.96
C ARG A 108 -18.70 -10.54 -18.81
N ILE A 109 -19.21 -10.37 -17.59
CA ILE A 109 -20.65 -10.25 -17.32
C ILE A 109 -21.20 -9.00 -18.01
N TYR A 110 -20.51 -7.86 -17.86
CA TYR A 110 -20.87 -6.61 -18.52
C TYR A 110 -20.88 -6.76 -20.05
N HIS A 111 -19.81 -7.30 -20.63
CA HIS A 111 -19.67 -7.50 -22.08
C HIS A 111 -20.74 -8.45 -22.64
N LEU A 112 -21.09 -9.52 -21.91
CA LEU A 112 -22.19 -10.40 -22.26
C LEU A 112 -23.53 -9.66 -22.25
N GLY A 113 -23.78 -8.85 -21.21
CA GLY A 113 -24.99 -8.03 -21.10
C GLY A 113 -25.13 -7.07 -22.28
N VAL A 114 -24.09 -6.28 -22.56
CA VAL A 114 -24.03 -5.33 -23.69
C VAL A 114 -24.33 -6.02 -25.01
N LYS A 115 -23.71 -7.18 -25.26
CA LYS A 115 -23.94 -7.98 -26.47
C LYS A 115 -25.38 -8.51 -26.56
N THR A 116 -25.95 -8.94 -25.43
CA THR A 116 -27.31 -9.50 -25.37
C THR A 116 -28.38 -8.44 -25.62
N PHE A 117 -28.16 -7.22 -25.12
CA PHE A 117 -29.10 -6.10 -25.30
C PHE A 117 -28.82 -5.26 -26.56
N GLY A 118 -27.82 -5.62 -27.38
CA GLY A 118 -27.48 -4.88 -28.60
C GLY A 118 -27.01 -3.44 -28.35
N LEU A 119 -26.41 -3.17 -27.18
CA LEU A 119 -25.92 -1.84 -26.82
C LEU A 119 -24.50 -1.63 -27.35
N ASN A 120 -24.15 -0.38 -27.70
CA ASN A 120 -22.77 -0.02 -28.06
C ASN A 120 -21.96 0.23 -26.79
N GLY A 121 -21.10 -0.74 -26.42
CA GLY A 121 -20.25 -0.64 -25.22
C GLY A 121 -18.98 0.19 -25.40
N LYS A 122 -18.61 0.55 -26.64
CA LYS A 122 -17.42 1.35 -26.94
C LYS A 122 -17.62 2.21 -28.19
N GLN A 123 -16.91 3.33 -28.27
CA GLN A 123 -16.84 4.23 -29.42
C GLN A 123 -15.38 4.37 -29.84
N CYS A 124 -15.08 4.19 -31.12
CA CYS A 124 -13.71 4.22 -31.61
C CYS A 124 -13.49 5.41 -32.56
N TYR A 125 -12.34 6.05 -32.42
CA TYR A 125 -11.93 7.24 -33.14
C TYR A 125 -10.54 6.99 -33.75
N MET A 126 -10.29 7.56 -34.92
CA MET A 126 -8.95 7.56 -35.53
C MET A 126 -8.22 8.84 -35.13
N ILE A 127 -7.06 8.70 -34.49
CA ILE A 127 -6.28 9.82 -33.95
C ILE A 127 -4.99 9.96 -34.76
N HIS A 128 -4.72 11.17 -35.23
CA HIS A 128 -3.47 11.53 -35.89
C HIS A 128 -2.42 11.91 -34.85
N ARG A 129 -1.31 11.16 -34.78
CA ARG A 129 -0.22 11.33 -33.79
C ARG A 129 0.83 12.40 -34.17
N GLY A 130 0.56 13.24 -35.17
CA GLY A 130 1.50 14.22 -35.71
C GLY A 130 2.15 13.82 -37.04
N GLU A 131 3.09 14.61 -37.53
CA GLU A 131 3.75 14.40 -38.84
C GLU A 131 4.65 13.15 -38.84
N GLY A 132 4.46 12.28 -39.82
CA GLY A 132 5.31 11.10 -40.05
C GLY A 132 4.91 9.82 -39.30
N LEU A 133 3.86 9.84 -38.47
CA LEU A 133 3.36 8.67 -37.75
C LEU A 133 2.02 8.17 -38.32
N PRO A 134 1.82 6.85 -38.44
CA PRO A 134 0.54 6.31 -38.89
C PRO A 134 -0.56 6.65 -37.88
N PRO A 135 -1.78 7.01 -38.35
CA PRO A 135 -2.91 7.24 -37.48
C PRO A 135 -3.28 5.95 -36.75
N VAL A 136 -3.78 6.06 -35.52
CA VAL A 136 -4.13 4.89 -34.71
C VAL A 136 -5.57 4.96 -34.25
N GLU A 137 -6.21 3.79 -34.21
CA GLU A 137 -7.53 3.62 -33.65
C GLU A 137 -7.45 3.65 -32.11
N SER A 138 -8.20 4.57 -31.50
CA SER A 138 -8.42 4.65 -30.07
C SER A 138 -9.90 4.43 -29.76
N CYS A 139 -10.20 3.46 -28.90
CA CYS A 139 -11.56 3.19 -28.44
C CYS A 139 -11.77 3.67 -27.01
N GLU A 140 -12.93 4.25 -26.74
CA GLU A 140 -13.37 4.70 -25.43
C GLU A 140 -14.67 4.00 -24.99
N GLY A 141 -14.86 3.91 -23.67
CA GLY A 141 -16.03 3.32 -23.04
C GLY A 141 -15.72 2.05 -22.24
N PHE A 142 -16.72 1.58 -21.49
CA PHE A 142 -16.60 0.42 -20.62
C PHE A 142 -16.40 -0.90 -21.37
N GLY A 143 -16.68 -0.93 -22.67
CA GLY A 143 -16.38 -2.06 -23.55
C GLY A 143 -14.88 -2.26 -23.77
N GLU A 144 -14.06 -1.23 -23.56
CA GLU A 144 -12.61 -1.33 -23.65
C GLU A 144 -12.03 -1.87 -22.32
N PRO A 145 -11.32 -3.02 -22.31
CA PRO A 145 -10.94 -3.69 -21.07
C PRO A 145 -10.09 -2.83 -20.13
N ILE A 146 -9.14 -2.04 -20.66
CA ILE A 146 -8.23 -1.24 -19.83
C ILE A 146 -8.96 -0.10 -19.12
N LEU A 147 -9.91 0.53 -19.81
CA LEU A 147 -10.73 1.59 -19.24
C LEU A 147 -11.66 1.03 -18.17
N PHE A 148 -12.33 -0.10 -18.44
CA PHE A 148 -13.15 -0.76 -17.41
C PHE A 148 -12.36 -1.10 -16.15
N TYR A 149 -11.14 -1.61 -16.31
CA TYR A 149 -10.26 -1.91 -15.18
C TYR A 149 -9.95 -0.66 -14.35
N LEU A 150 -9.54 0.43 -15.01
CA LEU A 150 -9.26 1.71 -14.34
C LEU A 150 -10.49 2.28 -13.64
N GLU A 151 -11.67 2.15 -14.25
CA GLU A 151 -12.93 2.62 -13.65
C GLU A 151 -13.22 1.93 -12.32
N VAL A 152 -12.97 0.63 -12.21
CA VAL A 152 -13.07 -0.07 -10.92
C VAL A 152 -12.02 0.43 -9.93
N VAL A 153 -10.78 0.67 -10.36
CA VAL A 153 -9.74 1.25 -9.47
C VAL A 153 -10.17 2.62 -8.94
N TRP A 154 -10.76 3.47 -9.78
CA TRP A 154 -11.28 4.77 -9.35
C TRP A 154 -12.44 4.63 -8.37
N MET A 155 -13.30 3.62 -8.51
CA MET A 155 -14.36 3.34 -7.53
C MET A 155 -13.75 2.99 -6.16
N PHE A 156 -12.68 2.19 -6.11
CA PHE A 156 -11.96 1.90 -4.86
C PHE A 156 -11.32 3.15 -4.24
N ALA A 157 -10.80 4.06 -5.07
CA ALA A 157 -10.36 5.37 -4.62
C ALA A 157 -11.53 6.15 -4.01
N GLY A 158 -12.71 6.16 -4.65
CA GLY A 158 -13.93 6.77 -4.10
C GLY A 158 -14.33 6.18 -2.74
N ILE A 159 -14.30 4.85 -2.59
CA ILE A 159 -14.55 4.16 -1.31
C ILE A 159 -13.54 4.59 -0.24
N THR A 160 -12.27 4.80 -0.61
CA THR A 160 -11.25 5.29 0.32
C THR A 160 -11.64 6.64 0.93
N ALA A 161 -12.08 7.61 0.10
CA ALA A 161 -12.52 8.91 0.59
C ALA A 161 -13.80 8.81 1.43
N PHE A 162 -14.75 7.95 1.06
CA PHE A 162 -15.93 7.65 1.87
C PHE A 162 -15.54 7.15 3.28
N VAL A 163 -14.63 6.18 3.34
CA VAL A 163 -14.18 5.58 4.61
C VAL A 163 -13.42 6.59 5.46
N LEU A 164 -12.57 7.45 4.87
CA LEU A 164 -11.89 8.52 5.60
C LEU A 164 -12.87 9.53 6.21
N TYR A 165 -13.90 9.92 5.46
CA TYR A 165 -14.95 10.80 5.97
C TYR A 165 -15.69 10.16 7.15
N TYR A 166 -16.06 8.88 6.99
CA TYR A 166 -16.71 8.12 8.04
C TYR A 166 -15.82 7.99 9.28
N PHE A 167 -14.53 7.70 9.08
CA PHE A 167 -13.57 7.53 10.16
C PHE A 167 -13.38 8.82 10.96
N GLY A 168 -13.10 9.95 10.30
CA GLY A 168 -12.96 11.25 10.96
C GLY A 168 -14.26 11.72 11.64
N SER A 169 -15.42 11.47 11.03
CA SER A 169 -16.72 11.82 11.61
C SER A 169 -17.04 11.01 12.86
N HIS A 170 -16.67 9.73 12.87
CA HIS A 170 -16.91 8.84 13.99
C HIS A 170 -15.94 9.11 15.14
N LEU A 171 -14.64 9.26 14.84
CA LEU A 171 -13.60 9.50 15.83
C LEU A 171 -13.84 10.81 16.60
N SER A 172 -14.20 11.89 15.90
CA SER A 172 -14.53 13.19 16.53
C SER A 172 -15.95 13.26 17.10
N GLY A 173 -16.84 12.35 16.71
CA GLY A 173 -18.26 12.43 17.01
C GLY A 173 -18.98 13.62 16.34
N SER A 174 -18.38 14.22 15.29
CA SER A 174 -18.88 15.40 14.58
C SER A 174 -18.73 15.27 13.05
N GLN A 175 -19.77 15.66 12.29
CA GLN A 175 -19.72 15.70 10.82
C GLN A 175 -18.70 16.73 10.31
N ILE A 176 -18.49 17.82 11.06
CA ILE A 176 -17.50 18.85 10.74
C ILE A 176 -16.09 18.26 10.83
N GLY A 177 -15.84 17.39 11.79
CA GLY A 177 -14.57 16.67 11.90
C GLY A 177 -14.28 15.82 10.66
N GLY A 178 -15.29 15.13 10.12
CA GLY A 178 -15.17 14.42 8.85
C GLY A 178 -14.89 15.33 7.66
N CYS A 179 -15.56 16.48 7.57
CA CYS A 179 -15.29 17.48 6.53
C CYS A 179 -13.85 18.01 6.60
N LEU A 180 -13.32 18.27 7.80
CA LEU A 180 -11.93 18.67 8.00
C LEU A 180 -10.96 17.58 7.53
N THR A 181 -11.22 16.31 7.87
CA THR A 181 -10.41 15.17 7.39
C THR A 181 -10.34 15.12 5.87
N ILE A 182 -11.49 15.28 5.19
CA ILE A 182 -11.55 15.23 3.73
C ILE A 182 -10.90 16.43 3.08
N LEU A 183 -11.12 17.63 3.61
CA LEU A 183 -10.46 18.84 3.11
C LEU A 183 -8.93 18.69 3.21
N SER A 184 -8.41 18.25 4.36
CA SER A 184 -6.99 17.98 4.55
C SER A 184 -6.46 16.88 3.62
N PHE A 185 -7.27 15.86 3.33
CA PHE A 185 -6.92 14.78 2.41
C PHE A 185 -6.80 15.26 0.96
N PHE A 186 -7.76 16.03 0.45
CA PHE A 186 -7.69 16.57 -0.93
C PHE A 186 -6.50 17.53 -1.12
N ILE A 187 -6.20 18.38 -0.14
CA ILE A 187 -5.06 19.31 -0.21
C ILE A 187 -3.71 18.57 -0.23
N ASN A 188 -3.62 17.46 0.51
CA ASN A 188 -2.41 16.63 0.60
C ASN A 188 -2.55 15.33 -0.20
N HIS A 189 -3.33 15.34 -1.28
CA HIS A 189 -3.69 14.12 -2.03
C HIS A 189 -2.47 13.36 -2.56
N THR A 190 -1.50 14.09 -3.14
CA THR A 190 -0.24 13.54 -3.68
C THR A 190 0.62 12.81 -2.65
N GLU A 191 0.47 13.16 -1.37
CA GLU A 191 1.17 12.51 -0.26
C GLU A 191 0.35 11.37 0.36
N SER A 192 -0.97 11.48 0.26
CA SER A 192 -1.96 10.57 0.85
C SER A 192 -2.22 9.33 -0.01
N THR A 193 -2.11 9.46 -1.33
CA THR A 193 -2.28 8.35 -2.27
C THR A 193 -1.47 8.59 -3.54
N ARG A 194 -1.14 7.51 -4.23
CA ARG A 194 -0.48 7.52 -5.54
C ARG A 194 -1.31 6.84 -6.63
N VAL A 195 -2.57 6.55 -6.35
CA VAL A 195 -3.48 5.82 -7.25
C VAL A 195 -3.59 6.51 -8.62
N GLN A 196 -3.44 7.83 -8.68
CA GLN A 196 -3.45 8.60 -9.92
C GLN A 196 -2.22 8.40 -10.82
N TRP A 197 -1.11 7.87 -10.31
CA TRP A 197 0.08 7.58 -11.15
C TRP A 197 0.28 6.09 -11.32
N THR A 198 -0.07 5.32 -10.30
CA THR A 198 0.09 3.86 -10.29
C THR A 198 -1.21 3.16 -9.88
N PRO A 199 -2.24 3.17 -10.74
CA PRO A 199 -3.57 2.66 -10.39
C PRO A 199 -3.61 1.15 -10.02
N PRO A 200 -3.06 0.22 -10.82
CA PRO A 200 -3.22 -1.25 -10.63
C PRO A 200 -2.39 -1.84 -9.49
N LEU A 201 -1.85 -1.05 -8.58
CA LEU A 201 -1.11 -1.57 -7.43
C LEU A 201 -2.05 -2.26 -6.43
N ARG A 202 -1.56 -3.32 -5.79
CA ARG A 202 -2.30 -4.11 -4.77
C ARG A 202 -2.85 -3.23 -3.65
N GLU A 203 -2.06 -2.27 -3.20
CA GLU A 203 -2.44 -1.34 -2.14
C GLU A 203 -3.66 -0.50 -2.52
N SER A 204 -3.86 -0.13 -3.79
CA SER A 204 -5.04 0.62 -4.25
C SER A 204 -6.35 -0.12 -3.94
N PHE A 205 -6.33 -1.46 -3.98
CA PHE A 205 -7.50 -2.29 -3.68
C PHE A 205 -7.65 -2.60 -2.19
N ALA A 206 -6.56 -2.86 -1.47
CA ALA A 206 -6.60 -3.24 -0.05
C ALA A 206 -6.80 -2.04 0.89
N TYR A 207 -6.30 -0.86 0.50
CA TYR A 207 -6.30 0.35 1.34
C TYR A 207 -7.65 0.77 1.92
N PRO A 208 -8.77 0.82 1.17
CA PRO A 208 -10.07 1.17 1.75
C PRO A 208 -10.50 0.20 2.86
N PHE A 209 -10.17 -1.09 2.75
CA PHE A 209 -10.50 -2.08 3.76
C PHE A 209 -9.60 -1.97 5.00
N ILE A 210 -8.33 -1.61 4.82
CA ILE A 210 -7.42 -1.33 5.94
C ILE A 210 -7.95 -0.13 6.75
N LEU A 211 -8.30 0.97 6.07
CA LEU A 211 -8.88 2.14 6.75
C LEU A 211 -10.22 1.82 7.42
N LEU A 212 -11.05 1.01 6.76
CA LEU A 212 -12.32 0.56 7.32
C LEU A 212 -12.09 -0.27 8.59
N HIS A 213 -11.09 -1.14 8.58
CA HIS A 213 -10.69 -1.94 9.75
C HIS A 213 -10.24 -1.04 10.92
N CYS A 214 -9.36 -0.06 10.68
CA CYS A 214 -8.96 0.94 11.67
C CYS A 214 -10.16 1.73 12.24
N ALA A 215 -11.08 2.14 11.37
CA ALA A 215 -12.28 2.88 11.75
C ALA A 215 -13.23 2.02 12.61
N LEU A 216 -13.40 0.74 12.25
CA LEU A 216 -14.23 -0.20 13.00
C LEU A 216 -13.65 -0.54 14.37
N ILE A 217 -12.34 -0.77 14.47
CA ILE A 217 -11.67 -0.96 15.77
C ILE A 217 -11.88 0.28 16.64
N SER A 218 -11.61 1.46 16.10
CA SER A 218 -11.81 2.73 16.81
C SER A 218 -13.26 2.86 17.30
N SER A 219 -14.23 2.50 16.46
CA SER A 219 -15.66 2.50 16.81
C SER A 219 -16.02 1.52 17.92
N ILE A 220 -15.48 0.30 17.89
CA ILE A 220 -15.68 -0.71 18.94
C ILE A 220 -15.08 -0.24 20.26
N LEU A 221 -13.91 0.42 20.23
CA LEU A 221 -13.26 1.00 21.41
C LEU A 221 -14.11 2.12 22.02
N GLN A 222 -14.70 3.00 21.23
CA GLN A 222 -15.62 4.04 21.72
C GLN A 222 -16.88 3.45 22.36
N ASP A 223 -17.46 2.40 21.76
CA ASP A 223 -18.64 1.72 22.29
C ASP A 223 -18.36 0.98 23.61
N SER A 224 -17.14 0.46 23.79
CA SER A 224 -16.75 -0.29 24.99
C SER A 224 -16.81 0.51 26.29
N ARG A 225 -16.84 1.86 26.19
CA ARG A 225 -16.95 2.79 27.32
C ARG A 225 -18.40 3.12 27.70
N LYS A 226 -19.37 2.81 26.84
CA LYS A 226 -20.79 3.08 27.11
C LYS A 226 -21.30 2.16 28.22
N THR A 227 -22.20 2.67 29.07
CA THR A 227 -22.75 1.97 30.25
C THR A 227 -23.49 0.67 29.89
N MET A 228 -24.10 0.61 28.70
CA MET A 228 -24.62 -0.62 28.11
C MET A 228 -23.98 -0.85 26.73
N PRO A 229 -22.84 -1.54 26.67
CA PRO A 229 -22.22 -1.91 25.41
C PRO A 229 -23.06 -3.03 24.79
N ARG A 230 -23.86 -2.72 23.76
CA ARG A 230 -24.38 -3.76 22.88
C ARG A 230 -23.28 -4.05 21.85
N PRO A 231 -22.64 -5.24 21.85
CA PRO A 231 -21.72 -5.59 20.79
C PRO A 231 -22.52 -5.58 19.49
N SER A 232 -22.23 -4.63 18.62
CA SER A 232 -22.82 -4.63 17.29
C SER A 232 -22.20 -5.77 16.51
N PHE A 233 -22.92 -6.89 16.43
CA PHE A 233 -22.55 -8.04 15.60
C PHE A 233 -22.13 -7.60 14.20
N TRP A 234 -22.82 -6.61 13.63
CA TRP A 234 -22.49 -5.99 12.34
C TRP A 234 -21.10 -5.36 12.29
N LYS A 235 -20.66 -4.64 13.33
CA LYS A 235 -19.30 -4.06 13.37
C LYS A 235 -18.23 -5.14 13.42
N GLY A 236 -18.48 -6.21 14.18
CA GLY A 236 -17.62 -7.39 14.23
C GLY A 236 -17.53 -8.10 12.88
N LEU A 237 -18.67 -8.35 12.24
CA LEU A 237 -18.74 -8.97 10.92
C LEU A 237 -18.03 -8.13 9.85
N MET A 238 -18.18 -6.80 9.88
CA MET A 238 -17.47 -5.90 8.96
C MET A 238 -15.97 -5.86 9.24
N SER A 239 -15.54 -6.02 10.50
CA SER A 239 -14.12 -6.11 10.88
C SER A 239 -13.50 -7.42 10.40
N LEU A 240 -14.22 -8.54 10.50
CA LEU A 240 -13.84 -9.80 9.87
C LEU A 240 -13.73 -9.65 8.35
N PHE A 241 -14.74 -9.05 7.70
CA PHE A 241 -14.73 -8.88 6.26
C PHE A 241 -13.57 -7.99 5.78
N SER A 242 -13.32 -6.87 6.45
CA SER A 242 -12.24 -5.95 6.07
C SER A 242 -10.85 -6.54 6.29
N SER A 243 -10.63 -7.26 7.40
CA SER A 243 -9.37 -7.99 7.63
C SER A 243 -9.17 -9.13 6.61
N PHE A 244 -10.22 -9.90 6.30
CA PHE A 244 -10.17 -10.94 5.26
C PHE A 244 -9.81 -10.38 3.88
N VAL A 245 -10.53 -9.36 3.40
CA VAL A 245 -10.34 -8.82 2.05
C VAL A 245 -8.99 -8.09 1.92
N SER A 246 -8.57 -7.33 2.95
CA SER A 246 -7.26 -6.66 2.92
C SER A 246 -6.10 -7.64 2.82
N LEU A 247 -6.15 -8.78 3.53
CA LEU A 247 -5.15 -9.85 3.43
C LEU A 247 -5.21 -10.57 2.07
N LEU A 248 -6.40 -10.78 1.52
CA LEU A 248 -6.59 -11.41 0.21
C LEU A 248 -6.03 -10.54 -0.93
N PHE A 249 -6.27 -9.23 -0.88
CA PHE A 249 -5.89 -8.30 -1.95
C PHE A 249 -4.44 -7.83 -1.86
N TRP A 250 -3.84 -7.85 -0.67
CA TRP A 250 -2.48 -7.38 -0.49
C TRP A 250 -1.73 -8.11 0.63
N GLN A 251 -0.60 -8.73 0.26
CA GLN A 251 0.23 -9.50 1.18
C GLN A 251 0.79 -8.67 2.35
N PHE A 252 1.07 -7.38 2.14
CA PHE A 252 1.67 -6.53 3.18
C PHE A 252 0.65 -6.02 4.23
N SER A 253 -0.65 -6.24 4.02
CA SER A 253 -1.70 -5.93 5.02
C SER A 253 -1.42 -6.61 6.36
N GLN A 254 -0.74 -7.76 6.35
CA GLN A 254 -0.33 -8.47 7.57
C GLN A 254 0.52 -7.63 8.53
N PHE A 255 1.38 -6.75 8.01
CA PHE A 255 2.24 -5.90 8.84
C PHE A 255 1.44 -4.81 9.53
N ILE A 256 0.46 -4.24 8.85
CA ILE A 256 -0.41 -3.20 9.41
C ILE A 256 -1.31 -3.79 10.49
N LEU A 257 -1.94 -4.93 10.22
CA LEU A 257 -2.73 -5.66 11.22
C LEU A 257 -1.89 -6.10 12.42
N THR A 258 -0.62 -6.46 12.21
CA THR A 258 0.31 -6.75 13.31
C THR A 258 0.52 -5.52 14.19
N CYS A 259 0.76 -4.34 13.60
CA CYS A 259 0.87 -3.09 14.36
C CYS A 259 -0.41 -2.77 15.14
N GLU A 260 -1.59 -2.95 14.52
CA GLU A 260 -2.87 -2.71 15.20
C GLU A 260 -3.07 -3.63 16.41
N ILE A 261 -2.80 -4.93 16.26
CA ILE A 261 -2.89 -5.90 17.36
C ILE A 261 -1.87 -5.56 18.46
N ALA A 262 -0.63 -5.21 18.10
CA ALA A 262 0.39 -4.79 19.07
C ALA A 262 -0.07 -3.57 19.90
N ILE A 263 -0.70 -2.59 19.25
CA ILE A 263 -1.25 -1.41 19.92
C ILE A 263 -2.43 -1.81 20.82
N LEU A 264 -3.36 -2.65 20.36
CA LEU A 264 -4.48 -3.11 21.18
C LEU A 264 -4.02 -3.88 22.43
N ILE A 265 -3.00 -4.71 22.28
CA ILE A 265 -2.33 -5.40 23.39
C ILE A 265 -1.72 -4.40 24.36
N ALA A 266 -0.98 -3.39 23.88
CA ALA A 266 -0.39 -2.38 24.74
C ALA A 266 -1.48 -1.61 25.52
N ILE A 267 -2.55 -1.21 24.85
CA ILE A 267 -3.68 -0.50 25.46
C ILE A 267 -4.39 -1.38 26.50
N TYR A 268 -4.54 -2.69 26.25
CA TYR A 268 -5.03 -3.66 27.23
C TYR A 268 -4.08 -3.82 28.42
N ALA A 269 -2.78 -3.95 28.18
CA ALA A 269 -1.77 -4.08 29.23
C ALA A 269 -1.80 -2.88 30.18
N PHE A 270 -1.91 -1.66 29.64
CA PHE A 270 -2.11 -0.42 30.41
C PHE A 270 -3.54 -0.21 30.92
N GLY A 271 -4.42 -1.22 30.90
CA GLY A 271 -5.72 -1.18 31.57
C GLY A 271 -6.78 -0.25 30.95
N PHE A 272 -6.55 0.31 29.76
CA PHE A 272 -7.53 1.19 29.09
C PHE A 272 -8.74 0.41 28.53
N ILE A 273 -8.58 -0.89 28.26
CA ILE A 273 -9.61 -1.76 27.68
C ILE A 273 -9.84 -2.98 28.58
N LYS A 274 -11.09 -3.44 28.68
CA LYS A 274 -11.48 -4.67 29.40
C LYS A 274 -11.17 -5.93 28.59
N ARG A 275 -10.86 -7.05 29.27
CA ARG A 275 -10.59 -8.37 28.67
C ARG A 275 -11.62 -8.81 27.63
N HIS A 276 -12.90 -8.62 27.91
CA HIS A 276 -13.99 -8.97 27.00
C HIS A 276 -13.91 -8.22 25.66
N CYS A 277 -13.60 -6.91 25.68
CA CYS A 277 -13.50 -6.10 24.47
C CYS A 277 -12.31 -6.56 23.61
N LEU A 278 -11.14 -6.78 24.21
CA LEU A 278 -9.98 -7.30 23.50
C LEU A 278 -10.25 -8.70 22.90
N SER A 279 -10.86 -9.61 23.68
CA SER A 279 -11.20 -10.96 23.21
C SER A 279 -12.16 -10.94 22.02
N GLN A 280 -13.16 -10.06 22.02
CA GLN A 280 -14.07 -9.91 20.88
C GLN A 280 -13.35 -9.40 19.62
N ILE A 281 -12.51 -8.36 19.75
CA ILE A 281 -11.75 -7.83 18.60
C ILE A 281 -10.82 -8.91 18.04
N LEU A 282 -10.07 -9.60 18.91
CA LEU A 282 -9.17 -10.68 18.49
C LEU A 282 -9.91 -11.84 17.83
N ALA A 283 -11.12 -12.19 18.29
CA ALA A 283 -11.94 -13.24 17.67
C ALA A 283 -12.31 -12.90 16.22
N TRP A 284 -12.76 -11.68 15.95
CA TRP A 284 -13.11 -11.24 14.58
C TRP A 284 -11.90 -11.19 13.66
N ILE A 285 -10.77 -10.65 14.14
CA ILE A 285 -9.52 -10.61 13.38
C ILE A 285 -9.00 -12.03 13.12
N SER A 286 -9.06 -12.93 14.12
CA SER A 286 -8.64 -14.33 13.96
C SER A 286 -9.49 -15.06 12.94
N ALA A 287 -10.81 -14.85 12.94
CA ALA A 287 -11.70 -15.43 11.95
C ALA A 287 -11.41 -14.90 10.54
N GLY A 288 -11.17 -13.59 10.38
CA GLY A 288 -10.77 -12.99 9.10
C GLY A 288 -9.42 -13.53 8.59
N PHE A 289 -8.44 -13.69 9.49
CA PHE A 289 -7.14 -14.31 9.20
C PHE A 289 -7.26 -15.76 8.75
N LEU A 290 -8.07 -16.58 9.45
CA LEU A 290 -8.31 -17.98 9.07
C LEU A 290 -9.00 -18.09 7.71
N LEU A 291 -9.99 -17.23 7.43
CA LEU A 291 -10.62 -17.16 6.11
C LEU A 291 -9.62 -16.77 5.03
N ALA A 292 -8.71 -15.84 5.31
CA ALA A 292 -7.68 -15.42 4.36
C ALA A 292 -6.68 -16.55 4.08
N LEU A 293 -6.28 -17.32 5.11
CA LEU A 293 -5.45 -18.50 4.95
C LEU A 293 -6.10 -19.56 4.04
N VAL A 294 -7.38 -19.85 4.26
CA VAL A 294 -8.13 -20.78 3.40
C VAL A 294 -8.25 -20.21 1.98
N GLY A 295 -8.59 -18.93 1.85
CA GLY A 295 -8.73 -18.24 0.57
C GLY A 295 -7.46 -18.28 -0.28
N LEU A 296 -6.29 -18.12 0.35
CA LEU A 296 -4.97 -18.16 -0.28
C LEU A 296 -4.39 -19.58 -0.44
N GLY A 297 -5.19 -20.63 -0.21
CA GLY A 297 -4.75 -22.02 -0.40
C GLY A 297 -3.70 -22.49 0.62
N GLY A 298 -3.72 -21.95 1.84
CA GLY A 298 -2.74 -22.29 2.88
C GLY A 298 -1.36 -21.68 2.64
N ASN A 299 -1.32 -20.46 2.09
CA ASN A 299 -0.06 -19.75 1.82
C ASN A 299 0.87 -19.74 3.05
N SER A 300 2.03 -20.38 2.90
CA SER A 300 3.03 -20.55 3.97
C SER A 300 3.52 -19.20 4.52
N LEU A 301 3.56 -18.16 3.68
CA LEU A 301 3.95 -16.82 4.07
C LEU A 301 3.01 -16.26 5.16
N LEU A 302 1.70 -16.39 4.96
CA LEU A 302 0.71 -15.89 5.91
C LEU A 302 0.63 -16.78 7.16
N CYS A 303 0.80 -18.11 7.01
CA CYS A 303 0.75 -19.05 8.11
C CYS A 303 1.88 -18.82 9.13
N PHE A 304 3.11 -18.59 8.64
CA PHE A 304 4.29 -18.32 9.46
C PHE A 304 4.63 -16.84 9.57
N SER A 305 3.64 -15.95 9.38
CA SER A 305 3.79 -14.50 9.40
C SER A 305 4.01 -13.90 10.80
N PHE A 306 4.37 -12.61 10.84
CA PHE A 306 4.35 -11.85 12.10
C PHE A 306 2.93 -11.72 12.68
N LEU A 307 1.93 -11.71 11.81
CA LEU A 307 0.53 -11.64 12.21
C LEU A 307 0.11 -12.90 12.96
N SER A 308 0.48 -14.10 12.48
CA SER A 308 0.15 -15.34 13.18
C SER A 308 0.88 -15.45 14.53
N ALA A 309 2.15 -15.03 14.59
CA ALA A 309 2.93 -15.01 15.83
C ALA A 309 2.34 -14.06 16.88
N ILE A 310 1.96 -12.84 16.49
CA ILE A 310 1.38 -11.89 17.45
C ILE A 310 -0.04 -12.30 17.86
N LEU A 311 -0.85 -12.83 16.94
CA LEU A 311 -2.22 -13.25 17.22
C LEU A 311 -2.25 -14.43 18.20
N THR A 312 -1.39 -15.43 17.98
CA THR A 312 -1.25 -16.57 18.90
C THR A 312 -0.73 -16.10 20.27
N SER A 313 0.26 -15.21 20.30
CA SER A 313 0.75 -14.62 21.55
C SER A 313 -0.33 -13.84 22.33
N ALA A 314 -1.22 -13.14 21.62
CA ALA A 314 -2.33 -12.40 22.21
C ALA A 314 -3.37 -13.33 22.86
N TRP A 315 -3.69 -14.46 22.22
CA TRP A 315 -4.59 -15.47 22.78
C TRP A 315 -3.99 -16.17 23.99
N VAL A 316 -2.70 -16.52 23.95
CA VAL A 316 -2.00 -17.10 25.11
C VAL A 316 -2.03 -16.15 26.29
N LEU A 317 -1.74 -14.86 26.08
CA LEU A 317 -1.89 -13.83 27.11
C LEU A 317 -3.30 -13.85 27.71
N LEU A 318 -4.34 -13.82 26.87
CA LEU A 318 -5.73 -13.81 27.34
C LEU A 318 -6.11 -15.07 28.14
N ILE A 319 -5.48 -16.22 27.88
CA ILE A 319 -5.70 -17.47 28.64
C ILE A 319 -4.96 -17.42 29.97
N CYS A 320 -3.69 -16.99 29.97
CA CYS A 320 -2.84 -16.92 31.15
C CYS A 320 -3.23 -15.81 32.13
N ASP A 321 -3.89 -14.75 31.66
CA ASP A 321 -4.36 -13.63 32.49
C ASP A 321 -5.60 -14.03 33.30
N GLY A 322 -5.39 -14.88 34.31
CA GLY A 322 -6.42 -15.44 35.19
C GLY A 322 -6.99 -14.45 36.21
N SER A 323 -6.19 -13.49 36.69
CA SER A 323 -6.60 -12.37 37.55
C SER A 323 -5.35 -11.65 38.02
N VAL A 324 -5.20 -10.34 37.78
CA VAL A 324 -4.32 -9.48 38.60
C VAL A 324 -4.95 -8.09 38.75
N ASN A 325 -5.92 -7.99 39.66
CA ASN A 325 -6.45 -6.70 40.14
C ASN A 325 -5.61 -6.15 41.32
N SER A 326 -4.33 -6.49 41.39
CA SER A 326 -3.53 -6.24 42.59
C SER A 326 -2.09 -5.88 42.23
N LEU A 327 -1.77 -4.61 42.55
CA LEU A 327 -0.46 -4.01 42.79
C LEU A 327 0.55 -3.93 41.63
N GLY A 328 0.81 -2.68 41.20
CA GLY A 328 2.00 -2.29 40.42
C GLY A 328 1.74 -2.01 38.93
N PHE A 329 0.87 -1.05 38.61
CA PHE A 329 0.33 -0.77 37.26
C PHE A 329 1.36 -0.52 36.15
N ALA A 330 2.58 -0.07 36.44
CA ALA A 330 3.59 0.17 35.41
C ALA A 330 4.41 -1.09 35.09
N TRP A 331 5.00 -1.72 36.12
CA TRP A 331 5.95 -2.81 35.92
C TRP A 331 5.26 -4.10 35.43
N THR A 332 4.09 -4.43 35.97
CA THR A 332 3.32 -5.60 35.54
C THR A 332 2.85 -5.47 34.08
N SER A 333 2.43 -4.28 33.66
CA SER A 333 2.03 -3.98 32.28
C SER A 333 3.19 -4.05 31.30
N VAL A 334 4.35 -3.53 31.68
CA VAL A 334 5.59 -3.64 30.88
C VAL A 334 6.03 -5.10 30.77
N LEU A 335 5.99 -5.87 31.86
CA LEU A 335 6.30 -7.30 31.83
C LEU A 335 5.34 -8.09 30.93
N LYS A 336 4.04 -7.76 30.93
CA LYS A 336 3.07 -8.35 29.99
C LYS A 336 3.46 -8.10 28.53
N ILE A 337 3.81 -6.86 28.19
CA ILE A 337 4.24 -6.50 26.82
C ILE A 337 5.53 -7.24 26.44
N ILE A 338 6.53 -7.26 27.33
CA ILE A 338 7.80 -7.97 27.10
C ILE A 338 7.55 -9.46 26.91
N SER A 339 6.69 -10.08 27.73
CA SER A 339 6.36 -11.50 27.61
C SER A 339 5.72 -11.85 26.27
N ILE A 340 4.87 -10.98 25.73
CA ILE A 340 4.21 -11.18 24.43
C ILE A 340 5.22 -11.07 23.30
N ILE A 341 6.06 -10.03 23.33
CA ILE A 341 7.12 -9.84 22.34
C ILE A 341 8.10 -11.02 22.38
N ALA A 342 8.52 -11.45 23.57
CA ALA A 342 9.39 -12.59 23.75
C ALA A 342 8.75 -13.87 23.21
N PHE A 343 7.46 -14.13 23.51
CA PHE A 343 6.75 -15.30 22.99
C PHE A 343 6.59 -15.26 21.47
N ALA A 344 6.26 -14.11 20.89
CA ALA A 344 6.18 -13.93 19.44
C ALA A 344 7.54 -14.14 18.76
N ILE A 345 8.63 -13.68 19.37
CA ILE A 345 10.00 -13.94 18.90
C ILE A 345 10.32 -15.44 19.00
N VAL A 346 10.03 -16.09 20.12
CA VAL A 346 10.26 -17.54 20.29
C VAL A 346 9.48 -18.33 19.25
N LEU A 347 8.20 -18.00 19.01
CA LEU A 347 7.41 -18.64 17.96
C LEU A 347 8.04 -18.46 16.57
N LYS A 348 8.58 -17.28 16.28
CA LYS A 348 9.30 -17.01 15.02
C LYS A 348 10.64 -17.74 14.92
N LEU A 349 11.30 -18.02 16.04
CA LEU A 349 12.53 -18.82 16.07
C LEU A 349 12.24 -20.31 15.89
N VAL A 350 11.15 -20.81 16.49
CA VAL A 350 10.73 -22.22 16.39
C VAL A 350 10.13 -22.54 15.02
N PHE A 351 9.32 -21.63 14.49
CA PHE A 351 8.72 -21.72 13.16
C PHE A 351 9.29 -20.61 12.29
N PRO A 352 10.55 -20.74 11.81
CA PRO A 352 11.13 -19.76 10.94
C PRO A 352 10.27 -19.66 9.69
N SER A 353 9.85 -18.43 9.38
CA SER A 353 9.20 -18.14 8.11
C SER A 353 10.09 -18.64 6.98
N THR A 354 9.50 -19.34 6.01
CA THR A 354 10.13 -19.59 4.69
C THR A 354 10.83 -18.30 4.23
N GLY A 355 12.05 -18.37 3.68
CA GLY A 355 13.04 -17.27 3.54
C GLY A 355 12.56 -15.90 3.04
N ASN A 356 11.34 -15.79 2.56
CA ASN A 356 10.62 -14.61 2.05
C ASN A 356 10.45 -13.47 3.08
N ASP A 357 9.97 -13.71 4.31
CA ASP A 357 9.80 -12.66 5.33
C ASP A 357 11.16 -12.15 5.89
N SER A 358 12.15 -13.06 5.95
CA SER A 358 13.48 -12.74 6.47
C SER A 358 14.17 -11.64 5.67
N HIS A 359 13.86 -11.51 4.38
CA HIS A 359 14.41 -10.49 3.49
C HIS A 359 13.90 -9.09 3.83
N ILE A 360 12.60 -8.92 4.09
CA ILE A 360 12.01 -7.62 4.47
C ILE A 360 12.60 -7.13 5.79
N VAL A 361 12.74 -8.04 6.76
CA VAL A 361 13.36 -7.73 8.05
C VAL A 361 14.84 -7.37 7.87
N LYS A 362 15.59 -8.07 7.01
CA LYS A 362 16.97 -7.71 6.67
C LYS A 362 17.08 -6.32 6.03
N ILE A 363 16.16 -5.95 5.13
CA ILE A 363 16.10 -4.59 4.55
C ILE A 363 15.87 -3.53 5.62
N PHE A 364 15.02 -3.82 6.61
CA PHE A 364 14.76 -2.88 7.70
C PHE A 364 15.92 -2.81 8.69
N LEU A 365 16.54 -3.96 9.02
CA LEU A 365 17.70 -4.03 9.89
C LEU A 365 18.93 -3.36 9.27
N SER A 366 19.16 -3.50 7.96
CA SER A 366 20.31 -2.87 7.28
C SER A 366 20.24 -1.33 7.32
N LYS A 367 19.04 -0.76 7.45
CA LYS A 367 18.86 0.70 7.64
C LYS A 367 19.19 1.16 9.06
N ILE A 368 19.06 0.29 10.05
CA ILE A 368 19.37 0.58 11.46
C ILE A 368 20.85 0.27 11.73
N PHE A 369 21.34 -0.84 11.18
CA PHE A 369 22.71 -1.36 11.31
C PHE A 369 23.35 -1.48 9.92
N PRO A 370 24.20 -0.52 9.50
CA PRO A 370 24.75 -0.43 8.14
C PRO A 370 25.88 -1.45 7.84
N HIS A 371 25.76 -2.69 8.31
CA HIS A 371 26.80 -3.73 8.21
C HIS A 371 26.31 -5.06 7.59
N SER A 372 25.19 -5.07 6.86
CA SER A 372 24.65 -6.28 6.21
C SER A 372 24.23 -6.02 4.78
N ASP A 373 25.19 -5.58 3.97
CA ASP A 373 24.97 -5.18 2.59
C ASP A 373 25.18 -6.37 1.66
N ASN A 374 24.09 -7.05 1.30
CA ASN A 374 24.07 -8.04 0.21
C ASN A 374 23.43 -7.39 -1.03
N PHE A 375 23.64 -7.95 -2.22
CA PHE A 375 23.09 -7.41 -3.49
C PHE A 375 21.58 -7.14 -3.41
N HIS A 376 20.83 -8.09 -2.85
CA HIS A 376 19.38 -7.97 -2.73
C HIS A 376 18.97 -6.83 -1.79
N THR A 377 19.68 -6.63 -0.68
CA THR A 377 19.41 -5.53 0.26
C THR A 377 19.67 -4.18 -0.40
N LEU A 378 20.78 -4.06 -1.14
CA LEU A 378 21.17 -2.81 -1.81
C LEU A 378 20.24 -2.44 -2.97
N MET A 379 19.72 -3.44 -3.68
CA MET A 379 18.70 -3.20 -4.72
C MET A 379 17.48 -2.45 -4.17
N TYR A 380 17.12 -2.68 -2.90
CA TYR A 380 16.06 -1.94 -2.22
C TYR A 380 16.56 -0.63 -1.62
N THR A 381 17.65 -0.61 -0.86
CA THR A 381 18.09 0.62 -0.16
C THR A 381 18.53 1.73 -1.12
N CYS A 382 19.01 1.38 -2.31
CA CYS A 382 19.35 2.34 -3.37
C CYS A 382 18.13 2.87 -4.13
N ALA A 383 17.03 2.11 -4.20
CA ALA A 383 15.81 2.55 -4.88
C ALA A 383 15.17 3.74 -4.13
N PRO A 384 14.77 4.82 -4.84
CA PRO A 384 14.29 6.07 -4.23
C PRO A 384 13.11 5.85 -3.26
N GLU A 385 12.34 4.80 -3.48
CA GLU A 385 11.11 4.53 -2.77
C GLU A 385 11.29 3.95 -1.37
N PHE A 386 12.42 3.28 -1.14
CA PHE A 386 12.79 2.75 0.17
C PHE A 386 13.74 3.70 0.90
N GLN A 387 13.99 4.89 0.38
CA GLN A 387 14.77 5.89 1.10
C GLN A 387 13.95 6.48 2.26
N ARG A 388 14.64 7.19 3.16
CA ARG A 388 13.99 7.95 4.23
C ARG A 388 13.15 9.09 3.65
N LEU A 389 12.16 9.55 4.43
CA LEU A 389 11.33 10.70 4.07
C LEU A 389 12.20 11.92 3.72
N PRO A 390 11.99 12.54 2.53
CA PRO A 390 12.71 13.75 2.16
C PRO A 390 12.27 14.92 3.03
N TRP A 391 13.16 15.87 3.30
CA TRP A 391 12.83 17.06 4.09
C TRP A 391 11.68 17.89 3.48
N SER A 392 11.55 17.87 2.15
CA SER A 392 10.46 18.51 1.41
C SER A 392 9.07 18.03 1.85
N TYR A 393 8.93 16.77 2.29
CA TYR A 393 7.68 16.21 2.80
C TYR A 393 7.20 16.96 4.05
N GLY A 394 8.09 17.12 5.05
CA GLY A 394 7.76 17.83 6.28
C GLY A 394 7.40 19.29 6.03
N VAL A 395 8.13 19.96 5.14
CA VAL A 395 7.84 21.34 4.74
C VAL A 395 6.47 21.45 4.04
N GLY A 396 6.13 20.49 3.18
CA GLY A 396 4.82 20.42 2.54
C GLY A 396 3.67 20.33 3.54
N LEU A 397 3.80 19.46 4.55
CA LEU A 397 2.80 19.29 5.62
C LEU A 397 2.68 20.51 6.54
N MET A 398 3.76 21.25 6.74
CA MET A 398 3.72 22.51 7.49
C MET A 398 2.98 23.60 6.70
N LYS A 399 3.27 23.72 5.39
CA LYS A 399 2.61 24.70 4.51
C LYS A 399 1.11 24.43 4.36
N SER A 400 0.70 23.16 4.28
CA SER A 400 -0.71 22.77 4.21
C SER A 400 -1.46 22.84 5.54
N LEU A 401 -0.81 23.30 6.62
CA LEU A 401 -1.31 23.34 8.00
C LEU A 401 -1.65 21.97 8.61
N LEU A 402 -1.42 20.85 7.91
CA LEU A 402 -1.77 19.52 8.38
C LEU A 402 -0.98 19.14 9.65
N LEU A 403 0.35 19.27 9.62
CA LEU A 403 1.19 18.91 10.77
C LEU A 403 0.91 19.81 12.00
N PRO A 404 0.85 21.15 11.88
CA PRO A 404 0.48 22.03 12.99
C PRO A 404 -0.88 21.68 13.61
N LEU A 405 -1.90 21.41 12.79
CA LEU A 405 -3.25 21.12 13.28
C LEU A 405 -3.31 19.79 14.02
N VAL A 406 -2.60 18.75 13.55
CA VAL A 406 -2.51 17.47 14.28
C VAL A 406 -1.85 17.67 15.64
N LEU A 407 -0.74 18.42 15.70
CA LEU A 407 -0.06 18.70 16.96
C LEU A 407 -0.98 19.47 17.93
N ILE A 408 -1.70 20.48 17.44
CA ILE A 408 -2.69 21.22 18.24
C ILE A 408 -3.81 20.29 18.72
N ALA A 409 -4.34 19.43 17.85
CA ALA A 409 -5.40 18.48 18.20
C ALA A 409 -4.96 17.52 19.32
N LEU A 410 -3.76 16.94 19.19
CA LEU A 410 -3.21 16.06 20.22
C LEU A 410 -2.95 16.82 21.53
N LEU A 411 -2.40 18.03 21.46
CA LEU A 411 -2.20 18.87 22.63
C LEU A 411 -3.52 19.14 23.35
N LEU A 412 -4.58 19.55 22.64
CA LEU A 412 -5.89 19.87 23.22
C LEU A 412 -6.56 18.66 23.87
N VAL A 413 -6.48 17.49 23.24
CA VAL A 413 -7.09 16.26 23.75
C VAL A 413 -6.36 15.77 25.01
N PHE A 414 -5.03 15.81 25.02
CA PHE A 414 -4.23 15.35 26.16
C PHE A 414 -4.04 16.42 27.25
N TRP A 415 -4.38 17.69 27.01
CA TRP A 415 -4.22 18.80 27.97
C TRP A 415 -4.95 18.55 29.30
N ASN A 416 -6.26 18.31 29.25
CA ASN A 416 -7.07 18.13 30.45
C ASN A 416 -6.67 16.87 31.25
N PRO A 417 -6.49 15.69 30.62
CA PRO A 417 -5.97 14.51 31.31
C PRO A 417 -4.59 14.72 31.94
N THR A 418 -3.65 15.32 31.20
CA THR A 418 -2.28 15.52 31.72
C THR A 418 -2.26 16.49 32.90
N PHE A 419 -3.03 17.59 32.84
CA PHE A 419 -3.14 18.52 33.96
C PHE A 419 -3.77 17.86 35.20
N HIS A 420 -4.81 17.03 35.01
CA HIS A 420 -5.42 16.28 36.10
C HIS A 420 -4.44 15.27 36.71
N ILE A 421 -3.66 14.56 35.88
CA ILE A 421 -2.59 13.66 36.33
C ILE A 421 -1.54 14.41 37.15
N LEU A 422 -1.06 15.55 36.65
CA LEU A 422 -0.08 16.40 37.33
C LEU A 422 -0.61 16.92 38.67
N ALA A 423 -1.87 17.36 38.72
CA ALA A 423 -2.51 17.82 39.96
C ALA A 423 -2.64 16.68 40.99
N VAL A 424 -2.98 15.48 40.52
CA VAL A 424 -3.07 14.26 41.33
C VAL A 424 -1.70 13.84 41.86
N LEU A 425 -0.68 13.78 41.00
CA LEU A 425 0.69 13.46 41.39
C LEU A 425 1.26 14.49 42.38
N ARG A 426 1.00 15.78 42.15
CA ARG A 426 1.39 16.86 43.06
C ARG A 426 0.73 16.73 44.43
N LYS A 427 -0.58 16.43 44.48
CA LYS A 427 -1.30 16.18 45.76
C LYS A 427 -0.75 14.94 46.48
N LYS A 428 -0.38 13.89 45.74
CA LYS A 428 0.23 12.67 46.31
C LYS A 428 1.63 12.94 46.87
N LEU A 429 2.42 13.78 46.20
CA LEU A 429 3.75 14.19 46.65
C LEU A 429 3.69 15.09 47.89
N LEU A 430 2.71 16.00 47.96
CA LEU A 430 2.52 16.94 49.07
C LEU A 430 1.81 16.33 50.29
N PHE A 431 0.91 15.35 50.11
CA PHE A 431 0.11 14.78 51.20
C PHE A 431 0.14 13.24 51.17
N PRO A 432 1.15 12.60 51.79
CA PRO A 432 1.28 11.14 51.82
C PRO A 432 0.12 10.42 52.53
N ARG A 433 -0.67 11.11 53.37
CA ARG A 433 -1.87 10.55 54.02
C ARG A 433 -3.02 10.19 53.06
N TYR A 434 -3.01 10.70 51.82
CA TYR A 434 -4.07 10.47 50.82
C TYR A 434 -3.79 9.28 49.88
N GLN A 435 -2.75 8.48 50.15
CA GLN A 435 -2.24 7.43 49.27
C GLN A 435 -3.26 6.35 48.87
N ASN A 436 -4.27 6.10 49.71
CA ASN A 436 -5.24 5.02 49.50
C ASN A 436 -6.52 5.46 48.76
N ALA A 437 -6.79 6.77 48.66
CA ALA A 437 -8.08 7.28 48.17
C ALA A 437 -8.10 7.57 46.66
N LEU A 438 -6.95 7.69 46.00
CA LEU A 438 -6.88 8.16 44.62
C LEU A 438 -6.20 7.13 43.72
N GLN A 439 -7.00 6.26 43.12
CA GLN A 439 -6.51 5.21 42.23
C GLN A 439 -6.21 5.79 40.84
N LEU A 440 -5.07 5.41 40.25
CA LEU A 440 -4.73 5.68 38.86
C LEU A 440 -5.81 5.18 37.87
N ASN A 441 -6.65 4.24 38.30
CA ASN A 441 -7.84 3.78 37.58
C ASN A 441 -8.80 4.92 37.22
N ASP A 442 -8.87 6.01 37.99
CA ASP A 442 -9.71 7.17 37.65
C ASP A 442 -9.06 8.07 36.59
N VAL A 443 -7.73 8.03 36.47
CA VAL A 443 -6.97 8.68 35.40
C VAL A 443 -7.17 7.97 34.06
N VAL A 444 -7.09 6.64 34.06
CA VAL A 444 -7.30 5.83 32.85
C VAL A 444 -8.72 6.02 32.29
N LYS A 445 -9.69 6.29 33.16
CA LYS A 445 -11.07 6.64 32.77
C LYS A 445 -11.21 8.02 32.15
N LEU A 446 -10.22 8.91 32.20
CA LEU A 446 -10.32 10.27 31.63
C LEU A 446 -10.07 10.29 30.12
N VAL A 447 -9.21 9.41 29.61
CA VAL A 447 -8.82 9.38 28.18
C VAL A 447 -9.64 8.34 27.42
N GLU A 448 -10.15 8.69 26.24
CA GLU A 448 -10.88 7.75 25.41
C GLU A 448 -9.91 6.74 24.74
N PRO A 449 -10.13 5.41 24.85
CA PRO A 449 -9.21 4.40 24.32
C PRO A 449 -9.04 4.47 22.81
N ALA A 450 -10.06 4.94 22.07
CA ALA A 450 -9.99 5.12 20.63
C ALA A 450 -8.99 6.22 20.22
N ILE A 451 -8.89 7.30 20.99
CA ILE A 451 -7.92 8.38 20.73
C ILE A 451 -6.49 7.87 21.02
N VAL A 452 -6.30 7.12 22.11
CA VAL A 452 -5.01 6.49 22.41
C VAL A 452 -4.59 5.53 21.30
N PHE A 453 -5.50 4.68 20.83
CA PHE A 453 -5.27 3.78 19.70
C PHE A 453 -4.82 4.53 18.45
N ASN A 454 -5.54 5.57 18.04
CA ASN A 454 -5.20 6.35 16.84
C ASN A 454 -3.91 7.16 16.99
N THR A 455 -3.56 7.59 18.20
CA THR A 455 -2.29 8.28 18.49
C THR A 455 -1.12 7.30 18.42
N CYS A 456 -1.25 6.11 19.00
CA CYS A 456 -0.26 5.05 18.88
C CYS A 456 -0.09 4.59 17.43
N LEU A 457 -1.20 4.52 16.67
CA LEU A 457 -1.18 4.17 15.26
C LEU A 457 -0.44 5.21 14.42
N LEU A 458 -0.64 6.51 14.70
CA LEU A 458 0.14 7.59 14.08
C LEU A 458 1.64 7.40 14.33
N ILE A 459 2.04 7.11 15.58
CA ILE A 459 3.45 6.88 15.93
C ILE A 459 4.00 5.67 15.18
N ALA A 460 3.25 4.57 15.11
CA ALA A 460 3.66 3.38 14.37
C ALA A 460 3.83 3.66 12.87
N PHE A 461 2.89 4.37 12.24
CA PHE A 461 3.01 4.78 10.83
C PHE A 461 4.14 5.79 10.59
N PHE A 462 4.43 6.66 11.56
CA PHE A 462 5.59 7.54 11.50
C PHE A 462 6.90 6.75 11.50
N VAL A 463 7.07 5.79 12.41
CA VAL A 463 8.24 4.91 12.43
C VAL A 463 8.38 4.15 11.11
N LEU A 464 7.29 3.56 10.61
CA LEU A 464 7.29 2.83 9.33
C LEU A 464 7.65 3.72 8.14
N SER A 465 7.10 4.93 8.05
CA SER A 465 7.41 5.88 6.97
C SER A 465 8.83 6.44 7.04
N MET A 466 9.41 6.56 8.23
CA MET A 466 10.84 6.85 8.39
C MET A 466 11.71 5.70 7.85
N MET A 467 11.23 4.46 7.92
CA MET A 467 11.93 3.31 7.35
C MET A 467 11.80 3.24 5.83
N ALA A 468 10.66 3.61 5.23
CA ALA A 468 10.48 3.62 3.78
C ALA A 468 9.52 4.74 3.33
N MET A 469 9.95 5.57 2.38
CA MET A 469 9.19 6.71 1.87
C MET A 469 7.82 6.32 1.30
N ARG A 470 7.69 5.15 0.64
CA ARG A 470 6.38 4.63 0.17
C ARG A 470 5.34 4.50 1.29
N LEU A 471 5.74 4.21 2.53
CA LEU A 471 4.80 4.00 3.64
C LEU A 471 4.18 5.30 4.19
N LYS A 472 4.58 6.47 3.67
CA LYS A 472 3.92 7.75 3.97
C LYS A 472 2.43 7.76 3.63
N LEU A 473 2.01 6.90 2.70
CA LEU A 473 0.60 6.70 2.31
C LEU A 473 -0.31 6.27 3.48
N PHE A 474 0.26 5.70 4.55
CA PHE A 474 -0.48 5.41 5.78
C PHE A 474 -0.41 6.57 6.78
N LEU A 475 0.73 7.25 6.84
CA LEU A 475 0.97 8.35 7.77
C LEU A 475 0.10 9.58 7.44
N THR A 476 0.08 10.05 6.19
CA THR A 476 -0.66 11.27 5.82
C THR A 476 -2.16 11.16 6.06
N PRO A 477 -2.83 10.06 5.67
CA PRO A 477 -4.27 9.94 5.91
C PRO A 477 -4.61 9.75 7.38
N GLN A 478 -3.75 9.07 8.16
CA GLN A 478 -3.91 9.01 9.62
C GLN A 478 -3.80 10.39 10.27
N MET A 479 -2.89 11.26 9.78
CA MET A 479 -2.85 12.67 10.19
C MET A 479 -4.15 13.39 9.83
N CYS A 480 -4.68 13.22 8.62
CA CYS A 480 -5.96 13.81 8.22
C CYS A 480 -7.13 13.36 9.12
N VAL A 481 -7.16 12.08 9.53
CA VAL A 481 -8.16 11.58 10.48
C VAL A 481 -7.99 12.24 11.84
N LEU A 482 -6.76 12.39 12.36
CA LEU A 482 -6.52 13.02 13.66
C LEU A 482 -6.84 14.53 13.68
N VAL A 483 -6.78 15.24 12.55
CA VAL A 483 -7.28 16.64 12.47
C VAL A 483 -8.75 16.75 12.86
N SER A 484 -9.56 15.70 12.63
CA SER A 484 -10.97 15.70 13.04
C SER A 484 -11.16 15.90 14.55
N LEU A 485 -10.16 15.55 15.37
CA LEU A 485 -10.21 15.69 16.82
C LEU A 485 -10.28 17.15 17.28
N ILE A 486 -9.94 18.13 16.43
CA ILE A 486 -10.17 19.55 16.74
C ILE A 486 -11.67 19.82 16.97
N ALA A 487 -12.52 19.14 16.21
CA ALA A 487 -13.98 19.22 16.32
C ALA A 487 -14.55 18.22 17.35
N SER A 488 -13.70 17.55 18.14
CA SER A 488 -14.16 16.63 19.19
C SER A 488 -14.62 17.38 20.44
N LYS A 489 -15.51 16.76 21.21
CA LYS A 489 -16.00 17.34 22.48
C LYS A 489 -14.87 17.50 23.48
N GLU A 490 -13.91 16.58 23.49
CA GLU A 490 -12.73 16.62 24.34
C GLU A 490 -11.92 17.90 24.11
N SER A 491 -11.62 18.22 22.86
CA SER A 491 -10.88 19.43 22.49
C SER A 491 -11.65 20.72 22.78
N VAL A 492 -12.96 20.74 22.46
CA VAL A 492 -13.81 21.92 22.72
C VAL A 492 -13.93 22.18 24.22
N ASN A 493 -14.06 21.14 25.04
CA ASN A 493 -14.14 21.26 26.49
C ASN A 493 -12.83 21.70 27.14
N SER A 494 -11.67 21.50 26.49
CA SER A 494 -10.38 22.02 26.94
C SER A 494 -10.30 23.54 26.88
N ILE A 495 -11.12 24.20 26.05
CA ILE A 495 -11.14 25.65 25.92
C ILE A 495 -12.42 26.19 26.56
N GLN A 496 -12.27 26.84 27.72
CA GLN A 496 -13.41 27.31 28.53
C GLN A 496 -14.39 28.21 27.75
N ILE A 497 -13.87 29.10 26.89
CA ILE A 497 -14.70 30.03 26.11
C ILE A 497 -15.56 29.29 25.07
N LEU A 498 -15.00 28.27 24.41
CA LEU A 498 -15.72 27.47 23.41
C LEU A 498 -16.75 26.53 24.05
N ARG A 499 -16.46 26.05 25.26
CA ARG A 499 -17.38 25.25 26.06
C ARG A 499 -18.69 25.98 26.39
N GLU A 500 -18.62 27.29 26.65
CA GLU A 500 -19.78 28.09 27.06
C GLU A 500 -20.60 28.61 25.86
N LYS A 501 -19.96 28.90 24.72
CA LYS A 501 -20.61 29.52 23.55
C LYS A 501 -20.46 28.67 22.29
N LYS A 502 -21.50 27.89 21.96
CA LYS A 502 -21.56 27.08 20.72
C LYS A 502 -21.38 27.91 19.43
N SER A 503 -21.85 29.16 19.39
CA SER A 503 -21.64 30.02 18.22
C SER A 503 -20.16 30.30 17.96
N LEU A 504 -19.36 30.40 19.02
CA LEU A 504 -17.92 30.61 18.92
C LEU A 504 -17.20 29.34 18.48
N GLU A 505 -17.65 28.16 18.93
CA GLU A 505 -17.17 26.86 18.43
C GLU A 505 -17.32 26.77 16.90
N TYR A 506 -18.52 26.96 16.37
CA TYR A 506 -18.73 26.92 14.92
C TYR A 506 -17.93 27.97 14.16
N LEU A 507 -17.79 29.20 14.71
CA LEU A 507 -16.95 30.24 14.11
C LEU A 507 -15.48 29.84 14.07
N THR A 508 -14.92 29.27 15.15
CA THR A 508 -13.53 28.81 15.17
C THR A 508 -13.28 27.66 14.19
N LEU A 509 -14.19 26.69 14.11
CA LEU A 509 -14.08 25.58 13.15
C LEU A 509 -14.18 26.08 11.71
N LEU A 510 -15.02 27.09 11.44
CA LEU A 510 -15.11 27.74 10.12
C LEU A 510 -13.82 28.47 9.76
N ILE A 511 -13.21 29.21 10.70
CA ILE A 511 -11.92 29.88 10.48
C ILE A 511 -10.83 28.86 10.14
N ILE A 512 -10.77 27.76 10.89
CA ILE A 512 -9.81 26.67 10.63
C ILE A 512 -10.06 26.06 9.25
N PHE A 513 -11.31 25.79 8.88
CA PHE A 513 -11.68 25.29 7.56
C PHE A 513 -11.21 26.23 6.44
N CYS A 514 -11.47 27.54 6.58
CA CYS A 514 -11.02 28.55 5.62
C CYS A 514 -9.49 28.65 5.55
N ALA A 515 -8.80 28.57 6.69
CA ALA A 515 -7.33 28.63 6.74
C ALA A 515 -6.70 27.45 6.00
N ILE A 516 -7.21 26.22 6.22
CA ILE A 516 -6.77 25.02 5.51
C ILE A 516 -7.02 25.18 3.99
N TYR A 517 -8.22 25.63 3.61
CA TYR A 517 -8.56 25.82 2.20
C TYR A 517 -7.64 26.83 1.51
N LEU A 518 -7.41 27.99 2.11
CA LEU A 518 -6.58 29.05 1.53
C LEU A 518 -5.10 28.66 1.43
N SER A 519 -4.56 27.94 2.42
CA SER A 519 -3.16 27.48 2.36
C SER A 519 -2.95 26.32 1.39
N GLY A 520 -4.01 25.53 1.14
CA GLY A 520 -3.93 24.30 0.37
C GLY A 520 -4.40 24.37 -1.08
N ILE A 521 -5.19 25.38 -1.47
CA ILE A 521 -5.82 25.45 -2.79
C ILE A 521 -4.80 25.49 -3.94
N ASP A 522 -3.63 26.09 -3.70
CA ASP A 522 -2.56 26.17 -4.68
C ASP A 522 -2.00 24.78 -5.03
N ASN A 523 -2.02 23.83 -4.09
CA ASN A 523 -1.63 22.45 -4.37
C ASN A 523 -2.62 21.77 -5.32
N ILE A 524 -3.93 21.93 -5.07
CA ILE A 524 -4.97 21.36 -5.92
C ILE A 524 -4.93 21.97 -7.33
N LYS A 525 -4.74 23.30 -7.42
CA LYS A 525 -4.58 23.98 -8.71
C LYS A 525 -3.37 23.45 -9.46
N ARG A 526 -2.20 23.35 -8.79
CA ARG A 526 -0.98 22.82 -9.40
C ARG A 526 -1.14 21.38 -9.88
N GLN A 527 -1.84 20.54 -9.12
CA GLN A 527 -2.12 19.15 -9.51
C GLN A 527 -3.00 19.09 -10.76
N ARG A 528 -4.05 19.91 -10.83
CA ARG A 528 -4.98 19.93 -11.97
C ARG A 528 -4.39 20.59 -13.22
N SER A 529 -3.41 21.48 -13.06
CA SER A 529 -2.74 22.17 -14.17
C SER A 529 -1.61 21.36 -14.82
N ILE A 530 -1.35 20.13 -14.36
CA ILE A 530 -0.43 19.24 -15.06
C ILE A 530 -1.12 18.81 -16.34
N GLU A 531 -0.61 19.23 -17.49
CA GLU A 531 -1.04 18.77 -18.80
C GLU A 531 0.14 18.01 -19.40
N GLY A 532 0.04 16.68 -19.41
CA GLY A 532 1.07 15.77 -19.90
C GLY A 532 0.55 14.88 -21.01
N GLU A 533 1.44 14.53 -21.93
CA GLU A 533 1.19 13.54 -22.98
C GLU A 533 2.19 12.40 -22.83
N TYR A 534 1.70 11.16 -22.77
CA TYR A 534 2.57 10.00 -22.70
C TYR A 534 3.16 9.70 -24.08
N SER A 535 4.50 9.61 -24.16
CA SER A 535 5.20 9.17 -25.36
C SER A 535 6.41 8.32 -25.01
N ASN A 536 6.51 7.13 -25.61
CA ASN A 536 7.69 6.26 -25.50
C ASN A 536 7.86 5.42 -26.78
N TYR A 537 8.34 6.07 -27.84
CA TYR A 537 8.63 5.42 -29.12
C TYR A 537 9.67 4.28 -29.03
N PRO A 538 10.78 4.40 -28.26
CA PRO A 538 11.75 3.31 -28.15
C PRO A 538 11.15 2.01 -27.59
N LEU A 539 10.22 2.11 -26.64
CA LEU A 539 9.53 0.94 -26.11
C LEU A 539 8.50 0.39 -27.11
N GLU A 540 7.76 1.27 -27.81
CA GLU A 540 6.80 0.86 -28.84
C GLU A 540 7.48 0.05 -29.94
N GLU A 541 8.63 0.52 -30.41
CA GLU A 541 9.43 -0.13 -31.44
C GLU A 541 9.92 -1.51 -30.98
N LEU A 542 10.42 -1.61 -29.74
CA LEU A 542 10.83 -2.88 -29.14
C LEU A 542 9.67 -3.87 -29.09
N LEU A 543 8.50 -3.45 -28.58
CA LEU A 543 7.34 -4.32 -28.43
C LEU A 543 6.79 -4.76 -29.79
N THR A 544 6.78 -3.86 -30.77
CA THR A 544 6.36 -4.14 -32.14
C THR A 544 7.32 -5.11 -32.81
N TRP A 545 8.63 -4.94 -32.62
CA TRP A 545 9.64 -5.90 -33.08
C TRP A 545 9.45 -7.28 -32.45
N VAL A 546 9.25 -7.35 -31.13
CA VAL A 546 8.96 -8.62 -30.43
C VAL A 546 7.72 -9.26 -31.04
N GLN A 547 6.65 -8.50 -31.28
CA GLN A 547 5.42 -9.01 -31.87
C GLN A 547 5.61 -9.59 -33.28
N MET A 548 6.39 -8.94 -34.13
CA MET A 548 6.54 -9.30 -35.56
C MET A 548 7.67 -10.30 -35.85
N LYS A 549 8.76 -10.29 -35.07
CA LYS A 549 9.99 -11.02 -35.40
C LYS A 549 10.27 -12.23 -34.50
N THR A 550 9.48 -12.43 -33.44
CA THR A 550 9.66 -13.56 -32.50
C THR A 550 8.44 -14.46 -32.43
N LYS A 551 8.68 -15.75 -32.15
CA LYS A 551 7.63 -16.75 -31.95
C LYS A 551 6.95 -16.54 -30.59
N SER A 552 5.71 -17.01 -30.47
CA SER A 552 4.96 -16.94 -29.20
C SER A 552 5.59 -17.75 -28.07
N SER A 553 6.42 -18.75 -28.40
CA SER A 553 7.16 -19.58 -27.44
C SER A 553 8.53 -19.02 -27.05
N ASP A 554 8.98 -17.92 -27.67
CA ASP A 554 10.31 -17.38 -27.41
C ASP A 554 10.35 -16.68 -26.05
N VAL A 555 11.37 -17.01 -25.26
CA VAL A 555 11.48 -16.62 -23.86
C VAL A 555 12.42 -15.43 -23.70
N PHE A 556 12.00 -14.42 -22.93
CA PHE A 556 12.76 -13.20 -22.69
C PHE A 556 13.32 -13.11 -21.26
N ALA A 557 14.55 -12.63 -21.15
CA ALA A 557 15.19 -12.25 -19.89
C ALA A 557 15.65 -10.79 -19.94
N GLY A 558 15.57 -10.07 -18.83
CA GLY A 558 16.05 -8.70 -18.74
C GLY A 558 15.54 -7.95 -17.50
N PRO A 559 15.63 -6.61 -17.51
CA PRO A 559 15.14 -5.78 -16.42
C PRO A 559 13.65 -5.99 -16.15
N MET A 560 13.29 -6.09 -14.86
CA MET A 560 11.91 -6.34 -14.42
C MET A 560 10.86 -5.42 -15.04
N PRO A 561 11.08 -4.09 -15.17
CA PRO A 561 10.07 -3.21 -15.76
C PRO A 561 9.79 -3.52 -17.24
N VAL A 562 10.83 -3.86 -17.99
CA VAL A 562 10.75 -4.18 -19.42
C VAL A 562 10.09 -5.55 -19.63
N MET A 563 10.45 -6.53 -18.80
CA MET A 563 9.85 -7.87 -18.86
C MET A 563 8.33 -7.81 -18.61
N ALA A 564 7.87 -7.01 -17.65
CA ALA A 564 6.44 -6.81 -17.42
C ALA A 564 5.72 -6.21 -18.64
N SER A 565 6.34 -5.26 -19.33
CA SER A 565 5.79 -4.66 -20.56
C SER A 565 5.77 -5.64 -21.74
N ILE A 566 6.80 -6.48 -21.89
CA ILE A 566 6.83 -7.56 -22.88
C ILE A 566 5.71 -8.56 -22.59
N LEU A 567 5.60 -9.06 -21.36
CA LEU A 567 4.54 -10.01 -20.99
C LEU A 567 3.14 -9.46 -21.26
N LEU A 568 2.88 -8.21 -20.86
CA LEU A 568 1.59 -7.56 -21.04
C LEU A 568 1.22 -7.37 -22.52
N SER A 569 2.14 -6.76 -23.28
CA SER A 569 1.82 -6.28 -24.63
C SER A 569 1.95 -7.37 -25.68
N THR A 570 2.81 -8.37 -25.42
CA THR A 570 3.18 -9.36 -26.43
C THR A 570 2.78 -10.79 -26.03
N GLY A 571 2.55 -11.06 -24.74
CA GLY A 571 2.19 -12.40 -24.25
C GLY A 571 3.33 -13.43 -24.32
N ARG A 572 4.58 -13.00 -24.55
CA ARG A 572 5.73 -13.92 -24.57
C ARG A 572 6.12 -14.34 -23.15
N PRO A 573 6.60 -15.58 -22.95
CA PRO A 573 7.14 -16.01 -21.67
C PRO A 573 8.33 -15.15 -21.22
N ILE A 574 8.40 -14.87 -19.93
CA ILE A 574 9.47 -14.13 -19.30
C ILE A 574 10.11 -14.93 -18.17
N VAL A 575 11.40 -14.69 -17.94
CA VAL A 575 12.17 -15.33 -16.87
C VAL A 575 12.14 -14.55 -15.56
N ASN A 576 12.03 -13.23 -15.66
CA ASN A 576 12.20 -12.30 -14.54
C ASN A 576 11.08 -11.27 -14.51
N HIS A 577 10.60 -10.92 -13.31
CA HIS A 577 9.49 -9.98 -13.13
C HIS A 577 9.61 -9.21 -11.80
N PRO A 578 8.84 -8.12 -11.62
CA PRO A 578 8.94 -7.23 -10.46
C PRO A 578 8.60 -7.82 -9.08
N TYR A 579 8.07 -9.05 -9.00
CA TYR A 579 7.76 -9.69 -7.72
C TYR A 579 8.99 -10.44 -7.23
N TYR A 580 9.59 -9.94 -6.15
CA TYR A 580 10.94 -10.25 -5.69
C TYR A 580 10.97 -10.76 -4.24
N GLU A 581 9.79 -10.97 -3.67
CA GLU A 581 9.61 -11.46 -2.31
C GLU A 581 9.97 -12.94 -2.18
N ASP A 582 9.89 -13.70 -3.27
CA ASP A 582 10.28 -15.11 -3.35
C ASP A 582 11.80 -15.27 -3.53
N GLU A 583 12.40 -16.17 -2.75
CA GLU A 583 13.83 -16.49 -2.82
C GLU A 583 14.26 -17.05 -4.18
N ALA A 584 13.45 -17.92 -4.77
CA ALA A 584 13.73 -18.46 -6.11
C ALA A 584 13.81 -17.33 -7.15
N MET A 585 12.91 -16.34 -7.06
CA MET A 585 12.89 -15.18 -7.94
C MET A 585 14.06 -14.22 -7.71
N ARG A 586 14.53 -14.07 -6.47
CA ARG A 586 15.75 -13.31 -6.18
C ARG A 586 16.97 -13.93 -6.85
N ASN A 587 17.10 -15.25 -6.78
CA ASN A 587 18.21 -15.97 -7.43
C ASN A 587 18.14 -15.85 -8.96
N ARG A 588 16.94 -15.96 -9.55
CA ARG A 588 16.73 -15.76 -11.00
C ARG A 588 17.06 -14.33 -11.42
N THR A 589 16.64 -13.34 -10.64
CA THR A 589 16.98 -11.94 -10.87
C THR A 589 18.48 -11.73 -10.83
N LEU A 590 19.17 -12.30 -9.84
CA LEU A 590 20.63 -12.23 -9.74
C LEU A 590 21.27 -12.76 -11.02
N LEU A 591 20.84 -13.93 -11.52
CA LEU A 591 21.37 -14.47 -12.77
C LEU A 591 21.09 -13.57 -13.99
N VAL A 592 19.89 -12.99 -14.11
CA VAL A 592 19.57 -12.05 -15.20
C VAL A 592 20.40 -10.76 -15.10
N TYR A 593 20.61 -10.27 -13.89
CA TYR A 593 21.32 -9.03 -13.66
C TYR A 593 22.84 -9.17 -13.81
N SER A 594 23.37 -10.38 -14.05
CA SER A 594 24.78 -10.58 -14.37
C SER A 594 25.20 -9.85 -15.65
N LEU A 595 24.26 -9.57 -16.55
CA LEU A 595 24.47 -8.73 -17.74
C LEU A 595 24.92 -7.29 -17.40
N PHE A 596 24.57 -6.81 -16.21
CA PHE A 596 24.92 -5.48 -15.70
C PHE A 596 26.11 -5.49 -14.73
N SER A 597 26.82 -6.62 -14.64
CA SER A 597 28.00 -6.80 -13.78
C SER A 597 29.31 -6.52 -14.54
N ARG A 598 30.44 -6.90 -13.93
CA ARG A 598 31.79 -6.90 -14.54
C ARG A 598 32.28 -8.32 -14.93
N LYS A 599 31.37 -9.29 -15.01
CA LYS A 599 31.67 -10.67 -15.44
C LYS A 599 32.08 -10.73 -16.92
N THR A 600 32.69 -11.84 -17.33
CA THR A 600 33.01 -12.04 -18.75
C THR A 600 31.73 -12.26 -19.57
N PRO A 601 31.72 -11.91 -20.88
CA PRO A 601 30.58 -12.18 -21.76
C PRO A 601 30.15 -13.65 -21.77
N SER A 602 31.11 -14.58 -21.70
CA SER A 602 30.86 -16.03 -21.69
C SER A 602 30.14 -16.49 -20.42
N GLU A 603 30.56 -16.00 -19.24
CA GLU A 603 29.92 -16.34 -17.96
C GLU A 603 28.48 -15.79 -17.89
N ALA A 604 28.26 -14.57 -18.37
CA ALA A 604 26.93 -13.98 -18.44
C ALA A 604 26.04 -14.73 -19.45
N PHE A 605 26.59 -15.14 -20.59
CA PHE A 605 25.89 -15.95 -21.59
C PHE A 605 25.42 -17.29 -21.02
N GLU A 606 26.28 -18.00 -20.30
CA GLU A 606 25.92 -19.26 -19.64
C GLU A 606 24.84 -19.05 -18.57
N SER A 607 24.91 -17.95 -17.81
CA SER A 607 23.91 -17.60 -16.79
C SER A 607 22.52 -17.41 -17.38
N ILE A 608 22.42 -16.68 -18.50
CA ILE A 608 21.14 -16.47 -19.19
C ILE A 608 20.66 -17.75 -19.89
N LYS A 609 21.58 -18.52 -20.49
CA LYS A 609 21.26 -19.80 -21.14
C LYS A 609 20.72 -20.82 -20.13
N ARG A 610 21.27 -20.87 -18.92
CA ARG A 610 20.79 -21.75 -17.83
C ARG A 610 19.34 -21.45 -17.44
N LEU A 611 18.91 -20.19 -17.56
CA LEU A 611 17.53 -19.79 -17.31
C LEU A 611 16.55 -20.17 -18.43
N GLY A 612 17.05 -20.71 -19.55
CA GLY A 612 16.23 -21.12 -20.70
C GLY A 612 15.72 -19.96 -21.56
N ALA A 613 16.28 -18.76 -21.41
CA ALA A 613 15.92 -17.60 -22.22
C ALA A 613 16.48 -17.70 -23.65
N ASN A 614 15.69 -17.31 -24.64
CA ASN A 614 16.12 -17.18 -26.03
C ASN A 614 16.68 -15.80 -26.32
N PHE A 615 16.15 -14.77 -25.66
CA PHE A 615 16.54 -13.38 -25.83
C PHE A 615 16.84 -12.71 -24.48
N ALA A 616 17.87 -11.88 -24.45
CA ALA A 616 18.23 -11.00 -23.35
C ALA A 616 18.05 -9.54 -23.77
N VAL A 617 17.35 -8.74 -22.96
CA VAL A 617 17.09 -7.32 -23.23
C VAL A 617 17.94 -6.46 -22.30
N LEU A 618 18.66 -5.52 -22.89
CA LEU A 618 19.42 -4.50 -22.18
C LEU A 618 18.70 -3.15 -22.25
N GLU A 619 18.81 -2.36 -21.19
CA GLU A 619 18.26 -1.01 -21.08
C GLU A 619 19.40 0.00 -20.86
N ALA A 620 19.47 1.04 -21.69
CA ALA A 620 20.53 2.04 -21.68
C ALA A 620 20.69 2.71 -20.31
N ASN A 621 19.57 3.05 -19.65
CA ASN A 621 19.56 3.67 -18.32
C ASN A 621 20.29 2.83 -17.26
N LYS A 622 20.25 1.49 -17.38
CA LYS A 622 20.94 0.56 -16.48
C LYS A 622 22.36 0.20 -16.92
N CYS A 623 22.68 0.32 -18.22
CA CYS A 623 24.04 0.10 -18.70
C CYS A 623 24.96 1.30 -18.41
N PHE A 624 24.47 2.52 -18.59
CA PHE A 624 25.27 3.74 -18.53
C PHE A 624 25.04 4.59 -17.27
N ASP A 625 24.12 4.14 -16.39
CA ASP A 625 23.81 4.77 -15.09
C ASP A 625 23.51 6.28 -15.16
N HIS A 626 22.92 6.78 -16.26
CA HIS A 626 22.62 8.19 -16.44
C HIS A 626 21.71 8.78 -15.32
N MET A 627 21.00 7.93 -14.57
CA MET A 627 20.00 8.32 -13.56
C MET A 627 20.35 7.95 -12.10
N GLN A 628 21.53 7.40 -11.81
CA GLN A 628 21.91 7.02 -10.43
C GLN A 628 23.06 7.89 -9.87
N PRO A 629 22.75 9.04 -9.25
CA PRO A 629 23.76 10.00 -8.79
C PRO A 629 24.46 9.61 -7.46
N ARG A 630 24.03 8.53 -6.78
CA ARG A 630 24.62 8.12 -5.48
C ARG A 630 25.80 7.17 -5.68
N LYS A 631 26.94 7.52 -5.10
CA LYS A 631 28.12 6.65 -4.99
C LYS A 631 27.72 5.33 -4.28
N GLY A 632 28.09 4.18 -4.85
CA GLY A 632 27.81 2.86 -4.28
C GLY A 632 26.44 2.27 -4.64
N CYS A 633 25.65 2.92 -5.50
CA CYS A 633 24.34 2.44 -5.90
C CYS A 633 24.25 2.04 -7.38
N LYS A 634 25.35 2.10 -8.13
CA LYS A 634 25.39 1.63 -9.52
C LYS A 634 25.18 0.14 -9.57
N MET A 635 24.63 -0.37 -10.68
CA MET A 635 24.43 -1.81 -10.81
C MET A 635 25.74 -2.60 -10.71
N THR A 636 26.84 -2.02 -11.19
CA THR A 636 28.18 -2.59 -11.02
C THR A 636 28.62 -2.59 -9.56
N ASP A 637 28.34 -1.52 -8.81
CA ASP A 637 28.73 -1.39 -7.40
C ASP A 637 28.01 -2.45 -6.54
N LEU A 638 26.73 -2.71 -6.84
CA LEU A 638 25.94 -3.76 -6.20
C LEU A 638 26.53 -5.15 -6.46
N TRP A 639 27.01 -5.40 -7.69
CA TRP A 639 27.64 -6.66 -8.06
C TRP A 639 29.04 -6.82 -7.50
N ASP A 640 29.79 -5.74 -7.34
CA ASP A 640 31.17 -5.76 -6.82
C ASP A 640 31.21 -6.28 -5.36
N ILE A 641 30.09 -6.27 -4.64
CA ILE A 641 29.95 -6.87 -3.30
C ILE A 641 29.79 -8.40 -3.36
N GLU A 642 29.02 -8.91 -4.31
CA GLU A 642 28.84 -10.36 -4.50
C GLU A 642 30.05 -11.00 -5.21
N ASP A 643 30.73 -10.23 -6.06
CA ASP A 643 31.86 -10.69 -6.88
C ASP A 643 33.04 -9.71 -6.84
N PRO A 644 33.75 -9.63 -5.70
CA PRO A 644 34.86 -8.68 -5.50
C PRO A 644 36.08 -8.99 -6.38
N MET A 645 36.16 -10.18 -6.98
CA MET A 645 37.25 -10.53 -7.89
C MET A 645 37.17 -9.79 -9.22
N ASN A 646 35.96 -9.43 -9.65
CA ASN A 646 35.71 -8.80 -10.94
C ASN A 646 35.70 -7.26 -10.90
N THR A 647 35.89 -6.63 -9.73
CA THR A 647 35.84 -5.17 -9.55
C THR A 647 36.80 -4.39 -10.46
N LYS A 648 37.94 -4.98 -10.85
CA LYS A 648 38.94 -4.34 -11.72
C LYS A 648 38.62 -4.43 -13.21
N ARG A 649 37.61 -5.21 -13.61
CA ARG A 649 37.24 -5.40 -15.02
C ARG A 649 36.33 -4.27 -15.52
N PRO A 650 36.30 -3.98 -16.84
CA PRO A 650 35.34 -3.04 -17.39
C PRO A 650 33.90 -3.56 -17.21
N PRO A 651 32.91 -2.66 -17.13
CA PRO A 651 31.50 -3.05 -17.05
C PRO A 651 31.05 -3.77 -18.33
N LEU A 652 30.29 -4.87 -18.18
CA LEU A 652 29.87 -5.72 -19.30
C LEU A 652 28.76 -5.09 -20.14
N CYS A 653 27.75 -4.48 -19.50
CA CYS A 653 26.56 -3.95 -20.19
C CYS A 653 26.90 -2.94 -21.29
N PRO A 654 27.75 -1.92 -21.05
CA PRO A 654 28.17 -1.00 -22.12
C PRO A 654 28.86 -1.68 -23.30
N THR A 655 29.67 -2.71 -23.04
CA THR A 655 30.34 -3.49 -24.09
C THR A 655 29.33 -4.26 -24.94
N LEU A 656 28.37 -4.95 -24.32
CA LEU A 656 27.33 -5.67 -25.04
C LEU A 656 26.37 -4.73 -25.78
N PHE A 657 26.13 -3.54 -25.23
CA PHE A 657 25.23 -2.54 -25.80
C PHE A 657 25.82 -1.88 -27.05
N SER A 658 27.09 -1.46 -27.01
CA SER A 658 27.70 -0.66 -28.09
C SER A 658 28.75 -1.38 -28.92
N ASN A 659 29.52 -2.29 -28.31
CA ASN A 659 30.70 -2.93 -28.92
C ASN A 659 30.39 -4.37 -29.36
N ASP A 660 31.39 -5.26 -29.34
CA ASP A 660 31.22 -6.67 -29.63
C ASP A 660 30.33 -7.34 -28.56
N ALA A 661 29.27 -7.98 -29.02
CA ALA A 661 28.31 -8.69 -28.18
C ALA A 661 28.63 -10.17 -28.02
N SER A 662 29.67 -10.70 -28.70
CA SER A 662 30.04 -12.12 -28.67
C SER A 662 30.19 -12.64 -27.23
N PRO A 663 29.62 -13.82 -26.88
CA PRO A 663 28.97 -14.81 -27.74
C PRO A 663 27.47 -14.56 -28.04
N PHE A 664 26.91 -13.43 -27.62
CA PHE A 664 25.55 -13.03 -27.99
C PHE A 664 25.50 -12.48 -29.42
N GLU A 665 24.35 -12.65 -30.08
CA GLU A 665 24.07 -12.02 -31.38
C GLU A 665 23.09 -10.85 -31.18
N ARG A 666 23.46 -9.64 -31.60
CA ARG A 666 22.58 -8.47 -31.51
C ARG A 666 21.53 -8.53 -32.63
N VAL A 667 20.26 -8.63 -32.27
CA VAL A 667 19.14 -8.81 -33.23
C VAL A 667 18.20 -7.60 -33.31
N PHE A 668 18.26 -6.70 -32.33
CA PHE A 668 17.53 -5.45 -32.31
C PHE A 668 18.32 -4.41 -31.52
N PHE A 669 18.26 -3.15 -31.94
CA PHE A 669 18.82 -2.02 -31.22
C PHE A 669 18.04 -0.75 -31.53
N ASN A 670 17.85 0.10 -30.53
CA ASN A 670 17.40 1.47 -30.68
C ASN A 670 18.03 2.37 -29.62
N ALA A 671 17.50 3.58 -29.44
CA ALA A 671 18.06 4.57 -28.52
C ALA A 671 18.09 4.11 -27.04
N GLU A 672 17.15 3.27 -26.61
CA GLU A 672 17.03 2.85 -25.19
C GLU A 672 17.26 1.36 -24.96
N TYR A 673 17.01 0.50 -25.96
CA TYR A 673 16.97 -0.95 -25.80
C TYR A 673 17.84 -1.68 -26.81
N VAL A 674 18.47 -2.77 -26.37
CA VAL A 674 19.20 -3.72 -27.22
C VAL A 674 18.70 -5.13 -26.90
N VAL A 675 18.37 -5.91 -27.93
CA VAL A 675 18.02 -7.34 -27.77
C VAL A 675 19.16 -8.20 -28.28
N LEU A 676 19.61 -9.08 -27.39
CA LEU A 676 20.66 -10.06 -27.60
C LEU A 676 20.04 -11.45 -27.71
N LYS A 677 20.40 -12.22 -28.72
CA LYS A 677 19.99 -13.61 -28.88
C LYS A 677 20.98 -14.54 -28.18
N VAL A 678 20.43 -15.49 -27.44
CA VAL A 678 21.16 -16.43 -26.56
C VAL A 678 21.18 -17.81 -27.24
N GLY A 679 22.02 -17.94 -28.27
CA GLY A 679 22.24 -19.18 -29.03
C GLY A 679 21.21 -19.48 -30.12
N LEU A 680 21.62 -20.32 -31.09
CA LEU A 680 20.79 -20.85 -32.16
C LEU A 680 20.00 -22.07 -31.64
N ARG A 681 18.67 -22.00 -31.66
CA ARG A 681 17.86 -23.17 -31.96
C ARG A 681 17.61 -23.20 -33.45
#